data_AF-A0A814HS48-F1
#
_entry.id   AF-A0A814HS48-F1
#
_cell.length_a   1.000
_cell.length_b   1.000
_cell.length_c   1.000
_cell.angle_alpha   90.00
_cell.angle_beta   90.00
_cell.angle_gamma   90.00
#
_symmetry.space_group_name_H-M   'P 1'
#
loop_
_entity.id
_entity.type
_entity.pdbx_description
1 polymer ?
#
loop_
_entity_poly.entity_id
_entity_poly.type
_entity_poly.pdbx_seq_one_letter_code
_entity_poly.pdbx_strand_id
1 'polypeptide(L)'
;MTMFYKDLFRVVATDEGMLHHYADVNRTFPMSDIITADGYPKLVYVFNNSLPGPVLHVYQNQTVRVRIYNNMMTESLSVHFHGIRQVNTPESDGIGQLTQISILPGADFLHEFVATDEGTFWYHSHMHLQTAMGLMGGFVVHPRVKPSTADEGEFVLFLNDWQHFYTSEQQYFLIESGQFYPNELESLTKSETIDYFQSVDGSRAAEALVTSILINGRGQYIDMRNGTSGSSTTPFERLKVPSTQANKSFRFRLINGGSVFSLKFSIDKHLLKVISSDGVPFAQPMIVDQLIIGVGERYDLLIDNFTGIDTSVNYWIRVNTMDRNNNSRWHSYAILQYAETETKPTTVPRTCSVSQPCQILNCPFTQYGPGDSDGRNTFICLTPLNISTHADHLDEELFSENIQININHTLSLTMVEGNDNRAGFESFNYIGMKYPALKDSVLSNPRRARELLPCSGRSLTEDDGEKCYHALVAQYNDVIELLVVNHDNDQHPLHLHGSYFHIVEQGLPILNKTTGEIMSNNPKIVCDEHAVCTCQSENRTCATNNMRLVKDTIQLPKGGYMRIRFRAQNPGVWLFHCHTEPHLDRGMAIVFHIAEDRLLPVHSGTMATSNNHHILAIDVECVATGYTHEDRSPCSVAIVNDRCEIIYSSLIKPIEKVVSDLYPFTGLRIKDLEQAPPLDEVLQKIYSFFCPMTIIVGQSPKNDIKWLQLQKGTHYSDVIDLSDWFKAYNPRFGSINFSSLAHEALTLLHVNLNASNGHLATQDAKASMQLYLKYKDDEKAKEAARQLLIRTRPGVSPSKACNYNYEGVCLAGYFPKMCTCDRPSYSND
;
A
#
# COMPACT_ATOMS: atom_id res chain seq x y z
N MET A 1 9.71 -10.23 6.83
CA MET A 1 9.54 -11.61 7.34
C MET A 1 8.04 -11.87 7.38
N THR A 2 7.49 -12.33 6.26
CA THR A 2 6.06 -12.63 6.04
C THR A 2 5.95 -14.15 6.07
N MET A 3 4.96 -14.72 6.77
CA MET A 3 4.80 -16.16 7.04
C MET A 3 5.50 -17.13 6.06
N PHE A 4 6.78 -17.37 6.34
CA PHE A 4 7.41 -18.66 6.25
C PHE A 4 8.03 -18.84 7.62
N TYR A 5 7.25 -19.40 8.55
CA TYR A 5 7.88 -19.97 9.73
C TYR A 5 8.87 -21.01 9.22
N LYS A 6 10.07 -21.01 9.79
CA LYS A 6 11.26 -21.75 9.34
C LYS A 6 11.11 -23.28 9.33
N ASP A 7 9.89 -23.80 9.54
CA ASP A 7 9.46 -25.21 9.47
C ASP A 7 7.99 -25.41 8.99
N LEU A 8 7.35 -24.42 8.35
CA LEU A 8 5.98 -24.54 7.84
C LEU A 8 5.86 -24.03 6.39
N PHE A 9 6.40 -24.82 5.46
CA PHE A 9 5.67 -25.03 4.20
C PHE A 9 4.48 -25.93 4.52
N ARG A 10 3.24 -25.43 4.50
CA ARG A 10 2.05 -26.31 4.38
C ARG A 10 0.97 -25.69 3.51
N VAL A 11 1.36 -25.20 2.35
CA VAL A 11 0.65 -25.62 1.12
C VAL A 11 1.40 -26.85 0.66
N VAL A 12 0.73 -27.97 0.40
CA VAL A 12 1.41 -29.09 -0.28
C VAL A 12 0.55 -29.53 -1.43
N ALA A 13 1.12 -29.35 -2.62
CA ALA A 13 0.82 -30.07 -3.84
C ALA A 13 0.96 -31.58 -3.61
N THR A 14 0.43 -32.32 -4.55
CA THR A 14 -0.10 -33.67 -4.43
C THR A 14 0.93 -34.77 -4.61
N ASP A 15 0.69 -35.92 -3.97
CA ASP A 15 1.29 -37.19 -4.44
C ASP A 15 0.44 -37.68 -5.61
N GLU A 16 1.08 -38.04 -6.73
CA GLU A 16 0.47 -38.43 -8.03
C GLU A 16 -0.52 -37.45 -8.69
N GLY A 17 -0.67 -36.20 -8.25
CA GLY A 17 -1.63 -35.26 -8.84
C GLY A 17 -2.91 -35.00 -8.04
N MET A 18 -3.13 -35.61 -6.85
CA MET A 18 -4.27 -35.30 -5.95
C MET A 18 -3.96 -34.79 -4.50
N LEU A 19 -4.68 -33.75 -4.03
CA LEU A 19 -4.42 -32.96 -2.79
C LEU A 19 -5.16 -33.54 -1.57
N HIS A 20 -4.50 -33.63 -0.40
CA HIS A 20 -5.12 -34.09 0.86
C HIS A 20 -4.83 -33.17 2.08
N HIS A 21 -5.77 -33.12 3.03
CA HIS A 21 -5.88 -32.08 4.08
C HIS A 21 -5.48 -32.52 5.51
N TYR A 22 -5.24 -31.49 6.31
CA TYR A 22 -4.90 -31.37 7.73
C TYR A 22 -5.63 -32.32 8.70
N ALA A 23 -5.05 -33.48 8.98
CA ALA A 23 -5.44 -34.32 10.13
C ALA A 23 -4.25 -35.17 10.60
N ASP A 24 -3.27 -34.55 11.27
CA ASP A 24 -2.35 -35.29 12.14
C ASP A 24 -2.08 -34.52 13.46
N VAL A 25 -2.92 -34.89 14.40
CA VAL A 25 -2.95 -34.82 15.86
C VAL A 25 -1.61 -34.51 16.57
N ASN A 26 -1.65 -33.59 17.57
CA ASN A 26 -0.69 -33.35 18.69
C ASN A 26 0.29 -32.15 18.69
N ARG A 27 0.02 -31.01 18.04
CA ARG A 27 0.72 -29.74 18.34
C ARG A 27 -0.24 -28.61 18.72
N THR A 28 -0.07 -28.06 19.93
CA THR A 28 -0.76 -26.85 20.40
C THR A 28 0.12 -25.62 20.12
N PHE A 29 -0.44 -24.60 19.47
CA PHE A 29 0.23 -23.31 19.26
C PHE A 29 -0.32 -22.27 20.25
N PRO A 30 0.51 -21.33 20.74
CA PRO A 30 0.03 -20.19 21.51
C PRO A 30 -0.97 -19.36 20.67
N MET A 31 -2.09 -18.93 21.27
CA MET A 31 -3.07 -18.08 20.60
C MET A 31 -2.48 -16.74 20.13
N SER A 32 -1.38 -16.29 20.73
CA SER A 32 -0.62 -15.10 20.30
C SER A 32 -0.02 -15.24 18.91
N ASP A 33 0.17 -16.47 18.44
CA ASP A 33 0.90 -16.77 17.21
C ASP A 33 -0.07 -17.11 16.06
N ILE A 34 -1.37 -16.95 16.29
CA ILE A 34 -2.45 -17.32 15.36
C ILE A 34 -3.26 -16.06 15.01
N ILE A 35 -3.35 -15.76 13.71
CA ILE A 35 -4.33 -14.81 13.18
C ILE A 35 -5.67 -15.53 13.11
N THR A 36 -6.60 -15.15 13.98
CA THR A 36 -7.88 -15.88 14.12
C THR A 36 -8.93 -15.45 13.11
N ALA A 37 -8.92 -14.19 12.66
CA ALA A 37 -9.99 -13.61 11.83
C ALA A 37 -11.37 -13.96 12.41
N ASP A 38 -12.23 -14.61 11.63
CA ASP A 38 -13.55 -15.11 12.05
C ASP A 38 -13.59 -16.61 12.40
N GLY A 39 -12.43 -17.28 12.34
CA GLY A 39 -12.25 -18.70 12.62
C GLY A 39 -12.41 -19.62 11.42
N TYR A 40 -12.68 -19.07 10.23
CA TYR A 40 -12.64 -19.84 8.99
C TYR A 40 -11.18 -19.98 8.48
N PRO A 41 -10.67 -21.20 8.23
CA PRO A 41 -9.31 -21.37 7.72
C PRO A 41 -9.15 -20.88 6.29
N LYS A 42 -8.35 -19.82 6.07
CA LYS A 42 -7.95 -19.33 4.74
C LYS A 42 -6.56 -18.67 4.78
N LEU A 43 -6.00 -18.41 3.60
CA LEU A 43 -4.85 -17.52 3.46
C LEU A 43 -5.26 -16.08 3.76
N VAL A 44 -4.42 -15.35 4.47
CA VAL A 44 -4.62 -13.91 4.77
C VAL A 44 -3.40 -13.12 4.33
N TYR A 45 -3.64 -11.93 3.83
CA TYR A 45 -2.57 -11.00 3.48
C TYR A 45 -2.42 -10.01 4.63
N VAL A 46 -1.21 -9.88 5.16
CA VAL A 46 -0.99 -9.10 6.39
C VAL A 46 0.31 -8.32 6.35
N PHE A 47 0.27 -7.13 6.92
CA PHE A 47 1.46 -6.35 7.23
C PHE A 47 2.05 -6.85 8.55
N ASN A 48 3.35 -7.17 8.56
CA ASN A 48 4.11 -7.55 9.75
C ASN A 48 3.45 -8.62 10.65
N ASN A 49 2.78 -9.62 10.02
CA ASN A 49 2.14 -10.76 10.69
C ASN A 49 1.01 -10.38 11.66
N SER A 50 0.31 -9.27 11.44
CA SER A 50 -0.88 -8.91 12.22
C SER A 50 -2.08 -8.59 11.31
N LEU A 51 -3.28 -8.88 11.81
CA LEU A 51 -4.54 -8.49 11.20
C LEU A 51 -5.37 -7.71 12.24
N PRO A 52 -5.66 -6.42 12.01
CA PRO A 52 -5.07 -5.55 11.01
C PRO A 52 -3.54 -5.42 11.19
N GLY A 53 -2.88 -4.85 10.20
CA GLY A 53 -1.50 -4.39 10.27
C GLY A 53 -1.25 -3.47 11.47
N PRO A 54 0.02 -3.31 11.89
CA PRO A 54 0.38 -2.53 13.07
C PRO A 54 -0.08 -1.07 12.94
N VAL A 55 -0.57 -0.50 14.04
CA VAL A 55 -0.89 0.93 14.07
C VAL A 55 0.41 1.73 14.05
N LEU A 56 0.55 2.64 13.09
CA LEU A 56 1.68 3.55 12.99
C LEU A 56 1.36 4.85 13.72
N HIS A 57 2.09 5.13 14.81
CA HIS A 57 1.95 6.37 15.57
C HIS A 57 3.07 7.34 15.19
N VAL A 58 2.70 8.52 14.72
CA VAL A 58 3.64 9.60 14.34
C VAL A 58 3.15 10.93 14.92
N TYR A 59 3.97 11.98 14.83
CA TYR A 59 3.60 13.32 15.28
C TYR A 59 3.43 14.28 14.11
N GLN A 60 2.60 15.30 14.30
CA GLN A 60 2.36 16.33 13.32
C GLN A 60 3.69 17.02 12.91
N ASN A 61 3.85 17.22 11.60
CA ASN A 61 5.05 17.73 10.93
C ASN A 61 6.29 16.83 11.07
N GLN A 62 6.13 15.55 11.44
CA GLN A 62 7.19 14.57 11.39
C GLN A 62 7.36 14.05 9.95
N THR A 63 8.61 13.91 9.50
CA THR A 63 8.92 13.16 8.28
C THR A 63 8.75 11.67 8.56
N VAL A 64 7.90 11.02 7.79
CA VAL A 64 7.56 9.62 7.86
C VAL A 64 8.26 8.90 6.72
N ARG A 65 8.92 7.78 7.03
CA ARG A 65 9.59 6.89 6.08
C ARG A 65 9.13 5.47 6.32
N VAL A 66 8.31 4.92 5.43
CA VAL A 66 7.80 3.55 5.52
C VAL A 66 8.25 2.79 4.29
N ARG A 67 9.14 1.80 4.49
CA ARG A 67 9.54 0.88 3.44
C ARG A 67 8.65 -0.36 3.47
N ILE A 68 7.89 -0.57 2.41
CA ILE A 68 6.99 -1.71 2.25
C ILE A 68 7.70 -2.77 1.41
N TYR A 69 7.88 -3.97 1.95
CA TYR A 69 8.43 -5.12 1.23
C TYR A 69 7.30 -6.08 0.83
N ASN A 70 7.10 -6.29 -0.47
CA ASN A 70 6.15 -7.28 -0.96
C ASN A 70 6.79 -8.67 -0.98
N ASN A 71 6.46 -9.49 0.02
CA ASN A 71 6.88 -10.88 0.09
C ASN A 71 5.78 -11.86 -0.38
N MET A 72 4.70 -11.37 -0.99
CA MET A 72 3.72 -12.23 -1.65
C MET A 72 4.35 -12.86 -2.89
N MET A 73 3.92 -14.07 -3.26
CA MET A 73 4.59 -14.85 -4.31
C MET A 73 4.19 -14.43 -5.73
N THR A 74 2.93 -14.05 -5.92
CA THR A 74 2.33 -13.87 -7.26
C THR A 74 1.72 -12.50 -7.47
N GLU A 75 1.26 -11.84 -6.41
CA GLU A 75 0.52 -10.58 -6.54
C GLU A 75 1.41 -9.35 -6.34
N SER A 76 1.19 -8.34 -7.18
CA SER A 76 1.74 -7.00 -6.96
C SER A 76 1.02 -6.28 -5.83
N LEU A 77 1.66 -5.27 -5.24
CA LEU A 77 1.13 -4.50 -4.11
C LEU A 77 1.29 -3.01 -4.39
N SER A 78 0.39 -2.17 -3.90
CA SER A 78 0.65 -0.75 -3.67
C SER A 78 -0.01 -0.37 -2.36
N VAL A 79 0.51 0.61 -1.63
CA VAL A 79 -0.01 0.95 -0.30
C VAL A 79 -0.38 2.42 -0.25
N HIS A 80 -1.67 2.69 -0.05
CA HIS A 80 -2.20 4.03 0.12
C HIS A 80 -2.26 4.42 1.58
N PHE A 81 -1.88 5.66 1.90
CA PHE A 81 -2.01 6.27 3.22
C PHE A 81 -3.27 7.16 3.24
N HIS A 82 -4.42 6.52 3.49
CA HIS A 82 -5.75 7.12 3.39
C HIS A 82 -5.92 8.35 4.27
N GLY A 83 -6.30 9.46 3.62
CA GLY A 83 -6.52 10.78 4.22
C GLY A 83 -5.25 11.60 4.44
N ILE A 84 -4.05 11.05 4.18
CA ILE A 84 -2.82 11.85 4.15
C ILE A 84 -2.77 12.62 2.84
N ARG A 85 -2.67 13.95 2.91
CA ARG A 85 -2.71 14.81 1.72
C ARG A 85 -1.50 14.69 0.79
N GLN A 86 -0.40 14.07 1.21
CA GLN A 86 0.79 13.90 0.37
C GLN A 86 1.31 15.21 -0.27
N VAL A 87 1.34 16.28 0.53
CA VAL A 87 1.75 17.61 0.06
C VAL A 87 3.20 17.57 -0.42
N ASN A 88 3.42 17.86 -1.71
CA ASN A 88 4.71 17.75 -2.40
C ASN A 88 5.30 16.33 -2.49
N THR A 89 4.52 15.29 -2.19
CA THR A 89 4.95 13.88 -2.26
C THR A 89 3.91 12.98 -2.94
N PRO A 90 3.33 13.39 -4.11
CA PRO A 90 2.30 12.60 -4.79
C PRO A 90 2.74 11.17 -5.10
N GLU A 91 4.04 10.92 -5.30
CA GLU A 91 4.61 9.58 -5.48
C GLU A 91 4.37 8.62 -4.31
N SER A 92 4.17 9.14 -3.10
CA SER A 92 3.95 8.36 -1.89
C SER A 92 2.47 8.10 -1.64
N ASP A 93 1.58 8.56 -2.55
CA ASP A 93 0.14 8.40 -2.42
C ASP A 93 -0.30 6.94 -2.43
N GLY A 94 0.29 6.05 -3.23
CA GLY A 94 0.00 4.62 -3.10
C GLY A 94 -0.71 3.95 -4.25
N ILE A 95 -0.91 4.62 -5.38
CA ILE A 95 -1.79 4.14 -6.46
C ILE A 95 -0.95 3.52 -7.55
N GLY A 96 -1.05 2.19 -7.67
CA GLY A 96 -0.39 1.42 -8.70
C GLY A 96 -0.73 1.98 -10.09
N GLN A 97 0.28 2.15 -10.93
CA GLN A 97 0.19 2.64 -12.32
C GLN A 97 -0.19 4.13 -12.48
N LEU A 98 -0.56 4.84 -11.41
CA LEU A 98 -0.83 6.29 -11.44
C LEU A 98 0.25 7.09 -10.72
N THR A 99 0.38 6.92 -9.41
CA THR A 99 1.31 7.71 -8.58
C THR A 99 2.60 6.96 -8.28
N GLN A 100 2.57 5.63 -8.35
CA GLN A 100 3.76 4.79 -8.29
C GLN A 100 3.64 3.56 -9.20
N ILE A 101 4.78 2.92 -9.49
CA ILE A 101 4.76 1.56 -10.05
C ILE A 101 4.33 0.61 -8.92
N SER A 102 3.52 -0.40 -9.23
CA SER A 102 3.15 -1.44 -8.27
C SER A 102 4.40 -2.21 -7.80
N ILE A 103 4.47 -2.46 -6.50
CA ILE A 103 5.51 -3.23 -5.79
C ILE A 103 5.34 -4.71 -6.18
N LEU A 104 6.17 -5.19 -7.11
CA LEU A 104 6.14 -6.59 -7.56
C LEU A 104 6.52 -7.58 -6.43
N PRO A 105 6.20 -8.88 -6.56
CA PRO A 105 6.75 -9.91 -5.69
C PRO A 105 8.28 -9.80 -5.51
N GLY A 106 8.75 -9.78 -4.27
CA GLY A 106 10.16 -9.58 -3.92
C GLY A 106 10.66 -8.13 -3.98
N ALA A 107 9.84 -7.19 -4.45
CA ALA A 107 10.13 -5.77 -4.48
C ALA A 107 9.84 -5.08 -3.14
N ASP A 108 10.33 -3.85 -3.03
CA ASP A 108 9.95 -2.92 -2.00
C ASP A 108 9.72 -1.50 -2.55
N PHE A 109 9.16 -0.63 -1.71
CA PHE A 109 8.99 0.78 -2.04
C PHE A 109 9.08 1.61 -0.76
N LEU A 110 9.75 2.76 -0.84
CA LEU A 110 9.85 3.69 0.27
C LEU A 110 8.81 4.81 0.07
N HIS A 111 7.78 4.81 0.91
CA HIS A 111 6.95 6.00 1.08
C HIS A 111 7.71 6.98 1.99
N GLU A 112 7.88 8.20 1.52
CA GLU A 112 8.48 9.30 2.29
C GLU A 112 7.61 10.55 2.15
N PHE A 113 7.05 11.02 3.26
CA PHE A 113 6.17 12.18 3.30
C PHE A 113 6.18 12.85 4.66
N VAL A 114 5.58 14.03 4.76
CA VAL A 114 5.41 14.75 6.04
C VAL A 114 3.97 14.57 6.51
N ALA A 115 3.78 14.10 7.75
CA ALA A 115 2.45 13.98 8.36
C ALA A 115 1.94 15.37 8.79
N THR A 116 1.28 16.09 7.88
CA THR A 116 0.88 17.50 8.09
C THR A 116 -0.30 17.69 9.03
N ASP A 117 -1.29 16.81 8.94
CA ASP A 117 -2.57 16.95 9.62
C ASP A 117 -2.63 15.96 10.79
N GLU A 118 -3.07 16.43 11.95
CA GLU A 118 -3.30 15.55 13.10
C GLU A 118 -4.63 14.81 12.95
N GLY A 119 -4.74 13.63 13.57
CA GLY A 119 -5.98 12.87 13.57
C GLY A 119 -5.81 11.38 13.35
N THR A 120 -6.93 10.75 12.97
CA THR A 120 -7.04 9.32 12.72
C THR A 120 -7.10 9.06 11.22
N PHE A 121 -6.10 8.34 10.75
CA PHE A 121 -5.91 7.90 9.38
C PHE A 121 -5.66 6.40 9.37
N TRP A 122 -5.38 5.87 8.19
CA TRP A 122 -5.05 4.45 8.03
C TRP A 122 -4.26 4.25 6.76
N TYR A 123 -3.77 3.04 6.57
CA TYR A 123 -3.12 2.63 5.34
C TYR A 123 -3.70 1.31 4.87
N HIS A 124 -3.78 1.11 3.56
CA HIS A 124 -4.31 -0.11 2.97
C HIS A 124 -3.70 -0.39 1.60
N SER A 125 -3.83 -1.63 1.14
CA SER A 125 -3.50 -1.95 -0.25
C SER A 125 -4.44 -1.21 -1.20
N HIS A 126 -3.90 -0.64 -2.27
CA HIS A 126 -4.68 -0.01 -3.35
C HIS A 126 -4.54 -0.80 -4.65
N MET A 127 -4.57 -2.13 -4.52
CA MET A 127 -4.49 -3.09 -5.61
C MET A 127 -5.60 -4.14 -5.47
N HIS A 128 -6.50 -4.21 -6.45
CA HIS A 128 -7.61 -5.16 -6.45
C HIS A 128 -8.38 -5.15 -5.12
N LEU A 129 -8.84 -6.32 -4.66
CA LEU A 129 -9.54 -6.51 -3.38
C LEU A 129 -8.59 -6.99 -2.27
N GLN A 130 -7.33 -6.52 -2.28
CA GLN A 130 -6.31 -6.93 -1.30
C GLN A 130 -6.59 -6.42 0.11
N THR A 131 -7.27 -5.28 0.28
CA THR A 131 -7.68 -4.79 1.60
C THR A 131 -8.62 -5.79 2.25
N ALA A 132 -9.61 -6.29 1.49
CA ALA A 132 -10.54 -7.32 1.96
C ALA A 132 -9.88 -8.68 2.23
N MET A 133 -8.61 -8.90 1.84
CA MET A 133 -7.80 -10.05 2.23
C MET A 133 -6.97 -9.82 3.52
N GLY A 134 -6.97 -8.58 4.03
CA GLY A 134 -6.33 -8.21 5.30
C GLY A 134 -5.24 -7.14 5.20
N LEU A 135 -4.89 -6.64 4.01
CA LEU A 135 -3.81 -5.65 3.83
C LEU A 135 -4.28 -4.24 4.18
N MET A 136 -4.43 -3.99 5.47
CA MET A 136 -4.83 -2.71 6.05
C MET A 136 -4.26 -2.53 7.45
N GLY A 137 -4.09 -1.29 7.92
CA GLY A 137 -3.68 -0.98 9.29
C GLY A 137 -3.92 0.48 9.66
N GLY A 138 -3.93 0.78 10.96
CA GLY A 138 -4.20 2.15 11.46
C GLY A 138 -3.00 3.09 11.32
N PHE A 139 -3.25 4.38 11.15
CA PHE A 139 -2.21 5.43 11.12
C PHE A 139 -2.68 6.63 11.95
N VAL A 140 -1.98 6.95 13.03
CA VAL A 140 -2.38 8.01 13.95
C VAL A 140 -1.32 9.11 13.96
N VAL A 141 -1.75 10.33 13.65
CA VAL A 141 -0.92 11.53 13.72
C VAL A 141 -1.29 12.30 14.98
N HIS A 142 -0.37 12.31 15.95
CA HIS A 142 -0.54 13.02 17.21
C HIS A 142 -0.17 14.50 17.07
N PRO A 143 -0.84 15.42 17.79
CA PRO A 143 -0.36 16.79 17.92
C PRO A 143 1.07 16.80 18.47
N ARG A 144 1.93 17.67 17.94
CA ARG A 144 3.32 17.79 18.42
C ARG A 144 3.41 18.29 19.87
N VAL A 145 2.43 19.10 20.27
CA VAL A 145 2.27 19.56 21.66
C VAL A 145 0.98 18.98 22.18
N LYS A 146 1.07 18.07 23.17
CA LYS A 146 -0.10 17.45 23.79
C LYS A 146 -0.95 18.56 24.47
N PRO A 147 -2.23 18.75 24.10
CA PRO A 147 -3.10 19.72 24.75
C PRO A 147 -3.20 19.43 26.25
N SER A 148 -3.37 20.46 27.08
CA SER A 148 -3.58 20.30 28.53
C SER A 148 -4.88 19.56 28.88
N THR A 149 -5.81 19.47 27.93
CA THR A 149 -7.09 18.75 28.02
C THR A 149 -7.05 17.38 27.33
N ALA A 150 -5.86 16.88 26.99
CA ALA A 150 -5.73 15.65 26.23
C ALA A 150 -6.19 14.42 27.02
N ASP A 151 -6.74 13.46 26.29
CA ASP A 151 -7.32 12.24 26.83
C ASP A 151 -6.29 11.39 27.59
N GLU A 152 -6.77 10.64 28.57
CA GLU A 152 -5.94 9.87 29.50
C GLU A 152 -5.54 8.50 28.92
N GLY A 153 -6.22 8.09 27.85
CA GLY A 153 -5.91 6.91 27.03
C GLY A 153 -6.66 6.92 25.70
N GLU A 154 -6.18 6.13 24.74
CA GLU A 154 -6.81 5.96 23.42
C GLU A 154 -6.90 4.48 23.01
N PHE A 155 -7.94 4.18 22.25
CA PHE A 155 -8.15 2.89 21.60
C PHE A 155 -8.35 3.09 20.11
N VAL A 156 -7.68 2.28 19.29
CA VAL A 156 -7.92 2.20 17.85
C VAL A 156 -8.82 1.01 17.59
N LEU A 157 -10.00 1.27 17.00
CA LEU A 157 -10.96 0.26 16.62
C LEU A 157 -11.06 0.24 15.10
N PHE A 158 -10.48 -0.80 14.53
CA PHE A 158 -10.51 -1.06 13.10
C PHE A 158 -11.64 -2.02 12.79
N LEU A 159 -12.59 -1.56 11.99
CA LEU A 159 -13.74 -2.33 11.53
C LEU A 159 -13.52 -2.74 10.08
N ASN A 160 -13.84 -3.99 9.76
CA ASN A 160 -13.82 -4.45 8.38
C ASN A 160 -14.87 -5.55 8.18
N ASP A 161 -15.51 -5.57 7.01
CA ASP A 161 -16.20 -6.76 6.53
C ASP A 161 -15.18 -7.81 6.07
N TRP A 162 -15.61 -9.06 5.97
CA TRP A 162 -14.72 -10.20 5.72
C TRP A 162 -15.33 -11.25 4.80
N GLN A 163 -14.47 -11.93 4.06
CA GLN A 163 -14.84 -12.85 3.01
C GLN A 163 -13.89 -14.04 2.91
N HIS A 164 -14.37 -15.12 2.30
CA HIS A 164 -13.69 -16.42 2.27
C HIS A 164 -13.07 -16.80 0.92
N PHE A 165 -12.85 -15.83 0.03
CA PHE A 165 -12.02 -16.06 -1.17
C PHE A 165 -10.57 -16.37 -0.79
N TYR A 166 -9.88 -17.14 -1.65
CA TYR A 166 -8.51 -17.59 -1.41
C TYR A 166 -7.46 -16.52 -1.78
N THR A 167 -7.71 -15.75 -2.83
CA THR A 167 -6.84 -14.66 -3.31
C THR A 167 -7.68 -13.47 -3.77
N SER A 168 -7.09 -12.28 -3.79
CA SER A 168 -7.73 -11.09 -4.36
C SER A 168 -7.91 -11.21 -5.87
N GLU A 169 -6.94 -11.81 -6.57
CA GLU A 169 -7.04 -12.05 -8.03
C GLU A 169 -8.24 -12.94 -8.38
N GLN A 170 -8.50 -13.99 -7.59
CA GLN A 170 -9.66 -14.85 -7.80
C GLN A 170 -10.95 -14.04 -7.81
N GLN A 171 -11.11 -13.16 -6.82
CA GLN A 171 -12.31 -12.33 -6.72
C GLN A 171 -12.38 -11.29 -7.84
N TYR A 172 -11.25 -10.66 -8.18
CA TYR A 172 -11.18 -9.72 -9.30
C TYR A 172 -11.64 -10.37 -10.62
N PHE A 173 -11.17 -11.58 -10.92
CA PHE A 173 -11.60 -12.30 -12.14
C PHE A 173 -13.09 -12.68 -12.11
N LEU A 174 -13.63 -13.04 -10.94
CA LEU A 174 -15.07 -13.30 -10.79
C LEU A 174 -15.90 -12.05 -11.03
N ILE A 175 -15.47 -10.89 -10.52
CA ILE A 175 -16.12 -9.60 -10.77
C ILE A 175 -16.05 -9.23 -12.26
N GLU A 176 -14.87 -9.32 -12.90
CA GLU A 176 -14.69 -8.97 -14.32
C GLU A 176 -15.41 -9.93 -15.28
N SER A 177 -15.68 -11.17 -14.87
CA SER A 177 -16.46 -12.14 -15.65
C SER A 177 -17.97 -12.05 -15.40
N GLY A 178 -18.41 -11.20 -14.46
CA GLY A 178 -19.81 -11.14 -14.02
C GLY A 178 -20.26 -12.39 -13.24
N GLN A 179 -19.33 -13.27 -12.84
CA GLN A 179 -19.59 -14.46 -12.04
C GLN A 179 -19.37 -14.16 -10.56
N PHE A 180 -20.25 -13.34 -9.98
CA PHE A 180 -20.15 -12.91 -8.57
C PHE A 180 -20.25 -14.07 -7.56
N TYR A 181 -20.82 -15.19 -7.99
CA TYR A 181 -21.00 -16.40 -7.20
C TYR A 181 -20.20 -17.54 -7.85
N PRO A 182 -19.15 -18.08 -7.21
CA PRO A 182 -18.53 -19.29 -7.70
C PRO A 182 -19.57 -20.42 -7.68
N ASN A 183 -19.78 -21.06 -8.84
CA ASN A 183 -20.68 -22.22 -9.00
C ASN A 183 -20.32 -23.41 -8.09
N GLU A 184 -19.21 -23.36 -7.33
CA GLU A 184 -18.82 -24.38 -6.36
C GLU A 184 -19.18 -24.03 -4.90
N LEU A 185 -19.73 -22.84 -4.63
CA LEU A 185 -20.54 -22.58 -3.44
C LEU A 185 -22.05 -22.84 -3.68
N GLU A 186 -22.41 -23.38 -4.85
CA GLU A 186 -23.77 -23.86 -5.20
C GLU A 186 -24.04 -25.29 -4.66
N SER A 187 -23.82 -25.49 -3.36
CA SER A 187 -24.60 -26.49 -2.62
C SER A 187 -25.72 -25.86 -1.79
N LEU A 188 -25.95 -24.55 -1.93
CA LEU A 188 -27.23 -23.94 -1.58
C LEU A 188 -28.24 -24.39 -2.64
N THR A 189 -28.87 -25.51 -2.34
CA THR A 189 -29.97 -26.11 -3.09
C THR A 189 -30.96 -25.06 -3.60
N LYS A 190 -31.00 -24.87 -4.93
CA LYS A 190 -32.13 -24.60 -5.87
C LYS A 190 -33.52 -24.08 -5.39
N SER A 191 -33.68 -23.54 -4.18
CA SER A 191 -35.01 -23.19 -3.64
C SER A 191 -35.03 -22.05 -2.61
N GLU A 192 -33.90 -21.48 -2.21
CA GLU A 192 -33.89 -20.33 -1.31
C GLU A 192 -33.24 -19.16 -2.04
N THR A 193 -34.04 -18.11 -2.29
CA THR A 193 -33.58 -16.81 -2.76
C THR A 193 -32.31 -16.43 -2.02
N ILE A 194 -31.23 -16.09 -2.74
CA ILE A 194 -30.08 -15.40 -2.15
C ILE A 194 -30.68 -14.18 -1.43
N ASP A 195 -30.62 -14.18 -0.10
CA ASP A 195 -31.02 -13.01 0.71
C ASP A 195 -29.99 -11.92 0.41
N TYR A 196 -30.22 -11.16 -0.66
CA TYR A 196 -29.40 -10.01 -1.00
C TYR A 196 -29.45 -9.04 0.18
N PHE A 197 -28.28 -8.61 0.65
CA PHE A 197 -28.22 -7.55 1.65
C PHE A 197 -29.01 -6.35 1.11
N GLN A 198 -29.97 -5.90 1.89
CA GLN A 198 -30.70 -4.67 1.61
C GLN A 198 -30.67 -3.82 2.87
N SER A 199 -30.17 -2.61 2.73
CA SER A 199 -30.14 -1.65 3.81
C SER A 199 -31.57 -1.23 4.20
N VAL A 200 -31.73 -0.69 5.41
CA VAL A 200 -33.01 -0.18 5.94
C VAL A 200 -33.72 0.84 5.04
N ASP A 201 -32.99 1.54 4.18
CA ASP A 201 -33.53 2.51 3.21
C ASP A 201 -33.90 1.88 1.85
N GLY A 202 -33.72 0.57 1.70
CA GLY A 202 -33.97 -0.17 0.48
C GLY A 202 -32.83 -0.18 -0.52
N SER A 203 -31.71 0.50 -0.22
CA SER A 203 -30.48 0.40 -1.03
C SER A 203 -29.86 -0.98 -0.91
N ARG A 204 -29.15 -1.43 -1.94
CA ARG A 204 -28.34 -2.65 -1.86
C ARG A 204 -26.94 -2.27 -1.38
N ALA A 205 -26.19 -3.28 -0.98
CA ALA A 205 -24.75 -3.18 -0.90
C ALA A 205 -24.16 -3.88 -2.11
N ALA A 206 -22.97 -3.44 -2.52
CA ALA A 206 -22.25 -3.99 -3.66
C ALA A 206 -22.24 -5.52 -3.68
N GLU A 207 -22.20 -6.08 -4.89
CA GLU A 207 -22.29 -7.52 -5.19
C GLU A 207 -21.05 -8.33 -4.73
N ALA A 208 -20.72 -8.31 -3.43
CA ALA A 208 -19.62 -9.07 -2.85
C ALA A 208 -20.10 -10.04 -1.75
N LEU A 209 -19.46 -11.22 -1.69
CA LEU A 209 -19.75 -12.26 -0.72
C LEU A 209 -19.15 -11.95 0.66
N VAL A 210 -19.81 -11.06 1.42
CA VAL A 210 -19.46 -10.81 2.82
C VAL A 210 -19.98 -11.93 3.72
N THR A 211 -19.07 -12.53 4.47
CA THR A 211 -19.32 -13.69 5.33
C THR A 211 -19.47 -13.35 6.80
N SER A 212 -18.73 -12.35 7.29
CA SER A 212 -18.68 -11.92 8.68
C SER A 212 -18.14 -10.48 8.78
N ILE A 213 -18.19 -9.89 9.99
CA ILE A 213 -17.59 -8.58 10.31
C ILE A 213 -16.51 -8.79 11.39
N LEU A 214 -15.37 -8.13 11.23
CA LEU A 214 -14.29 -8.16 12.21
C LEU A 214 -14.15 -6.81 12.95
N ILE A 215 -13.75 -6.90 14.21
CA ILE A 215 -13.31 -5.78 15.04
C ILE A 215 -11.87 -6.09 15.46
N ASN A 216 -10.91 -5.25 15.06
CA ASN A 216 -9.48 -5.50 15.24
C ASN A 216 -9.07 -6.93 14.82
N GLY A 217 -9.57 -7.37 13.66
CA GLY A 217 -9.20 -8.67 13.08
C GLY A 217 -9.80 -9.88 13.79
N ARG A 218 -10.82 -9.68 14.63
CA ARG A 218 -11.57 -10.75 15.30
C ARG A 218 -13.06 -10.66 14.99
N GLY A 219 -13.66 -11.77 14.60
CA GLY A 219 -15.09 -11.90 14.35
C GLY A 219 -15.56 -13.33 14.61
N GLN A 220 -16.81 -13.62 14.33
CA GLN A 220 -17.37 -14.97 14.46
C GLN A 220 -18.11 -15.35 13.19
N TYR A 221 -17.64 -16.38 12.49
CA TYR A 221 -18.37 -16.98 11.39
C TYR A 221 -19.49 -17.90 11.88
N ILE A 222 -20.63 -17.87 11.20
CA ILE A 222 -21.80 -18.73 11.44
C ILE A 222 -22.06 -19.52 10.16
N ASP A 223 -21.77 -20.83 10.17
CA ASP A 223 -22.08 -21.73 9.04
C ASP A 223 -23.57 -22.13 9.08
N MET A 224 -24.31 -21.71 8.06
CA MET A 224 -25.75 -21.94 7.96
C MET A 224 -26.10 -23.30 7.34
N ARG A 225 -25.13 -24.04 6.76
CA ARG A 225 -25.38 -25.28 6.01
C ARG A 225 -25.83 -26.46 6.87
N ASN A 226 -25.52 -26.46 8.18
CA ASN A 226 -25.74 -27.62 9.05
C ASN A 226 -26.88 -27.46 10.07
N GLY A 227 -27.69 -26.39 10.00
CA GLY A 227 -28.83 -26.16 10.91
C GLY A 227 -28.49 -26.09 12.41
N THR A 228 -27.21 -26.25 12.74
CA THR A 228 -26.60 -26.11 14.06
C THR A 228 -25.68 -24.92 13.95
N SER A 229 -26.00 -23.89 14.74
CA SER A 229 -25.21 -22.69 14.94
C SER A 229 -23.87 -23.04 15.62
N GLY A 230 -22.98 -23.68 14.88
CA GLY A 230 -21.58 -23.80 15.24
C GLY A 230 -20.93 -22.43 15.17
N SER A 231 -21.25 -21.56 16.14
CA SER A 231 -20.57 -20.27 16.31
C SER A 231 -19.09 -20.56 16.49
N SER A 232 -18.27 -19.98 15.62
CA SER A 232 -16.83 -19.97 15.77
C SER A 232 -16.43 -19.60 17.21
N THR A 233 -15.59 -20.42 17.85
CA THR A 233 -15.10 -20.18 19.22
C THR A 233 -13.98 -19.15 19.27
N THR A 234 -13.83 -18.32 18.24
CA THR A 234 -12.85 -17.24 18.20
C THR A 234 -13.05 -16.30 19.39
N PRO A 235 -11.95 -15.86 20.03
CA PRO A 235 -12.04 -14.91 21.12
C PRO A 235 -12.51 -13.54 20.59
N PHE A 236 -13.30 -12.84 21.39
CA PHE A 236 -13.64 -11.45 21.13
C PHE A 236 -12.45 -10.54 21.39
N GLU A 237 -12.40 -9.44 20.66
CA GLU A 237 -11.49 -8.34 20.99
C GLU A 237 -11.83 -7.76 22.36
N ARG A 238 -10.80 -7.45 23.15
CA ARG A 238 -10.94 -6.92 24.51
C ARG A 238 -10.18 -5.60 24.66
N LEU A 239 -10.91 -4.55 25.00
CA LEU A 239 -10.39 -3.21 25.25
C LEU A 239 -10.39 -2.99 26.75
N LYS A 240 -9.23 -3.22 27.40
CA LYS A 240 -9.10 -3.12 28.85
C LYS A 240 -8.93 -1.67 29.29
N VAL A 241 -9.85 -1.19 30.10
CA VAL A 241 -9.76 0.10 30.80
C VAL A 241 -9.01 -0.13 32.11
N PRO A 242 -7.85 0.50 32.36
CA PRO A 242 -7.15 0.36 33.63
C PRO A 242 -8.01 0.84 34.79
N SER A 243 -8.05 0.08 35.88
CA SER A 243 -8.85 0.42 37.07
C SER A 243 -8.47 1.79 37.68
N THR A 244 -7.20 2.19 37.58
CA THR A 244 -6.73 3.53 37.98
C THR A 244 -7.27 4.67 37.11
N GLN A 245 -7.77 4.36 35.92
CA GLN A 245 -8.27 5.32 34.95
C GLN A 245 -9.77 5.15 34.68
N ALA A 246 -10.48 4.30 35.43
CA ALA A 246 -11.91 4.03 35.20
C ALA A 246 -12.81 5.27 35.30
N ASN A 247 -12.34 6.34 35.96
CA ASN A 247 -13.02 7.63 36.07
C ASN A 247 -12.57 8.68 35.05
N LYS A 248 -11.80 8.29 34.03
CA LYS A 248 -11.24 9.19 33.02
C LYS A 248 -11.95 9.02 31.68
N SER A 249 -11.89 10.05 30.84
CA SER A 249 -12.35 9.98 29.45
C SER A 249 -11.31 9.28 28.58
N PHE A 250 -11.80 8.39 27.71
CA PHE A 250 -10.98 7.67 26.73
C PHE A 250 -11.40 8.04 25.32
N ARG A 251 -10.41 8.20 24.44
CA ARG A 251 -10.64 8.40 23.01
C ARG A 251 -10.72 7.07 22.28
N PHE A 252 -11.75 6.91 21.47
CA PHE A 252 -11.90 5.81 20.52
C PHE A 252 -11.70 6.40 19.13
N ARG A 253 -10.74 5.84 18.41
CA ARG A 253 -10.41 6.15 17.01
C ARG A 253 -11.02 5.06 16.15
N LEU A 254 -12.20 5.34 15.61
CA LEU A 254 -12.98 4.40 14.81
C LEU A 254 -12.58 4.53 13.34
N ILE A 255 -12.27 3.41 12.70
CA ILE A 255 -11.89 3.33 11.29
C ILE A 255 -12.74 2.25 10.64
N ASN A 256 -13.44 2.56 9.56
CA ASN A 256 -14.02 1.52 8.70
C ASN A 256 -13.12 1.31 7.49
N GLY A 257 -12.27 0.28 7.56
CA GLY A 257 -11.44 -0.15 6.45
C GLY A 257 -11.97 -1.42 5.77
N GLY A 258 -13.30 -1.61 5.79
CA GLY A 258 -13.97 -2.67 5.05
C GLY A 258 -13.90 -2.48 3.53
N SER A 259 -14.61 -3.35 2.82
CA SER A 259 -14.67 -3.39 1.36
C SER A 259 -16.02 -2.92 0.82
N VAL A 260 -17.12 -3.12 1.57
CA VAL A 260 -18.49 -2.95 1.07
C VAL A 260 -19.44 -2.30 2.07
N PHE A 261 -19.45 -2.72 3.33
CA PHE A 261 -20.53 -2.35 4.24
C PHE A 261 -20.26 -1.07 5.04
N SER A 262 -21.27 -0.20 5.06
CA SER A 262 -21.45 0.77 6.13
C SER A 262 -21.83 0.04 7.42
N LEU A 263 -21.14 0.39 8.51
CA LEU A 263 -21.27 -0.29 9.79
C LEU A 263 -21.86 0.62 10.86
N LYS A 264 -22.66 0.05 11.75
CA LYS A 264 -23.30 0.72 12.87
C LYS A 264 -22.59 0.34 14.16
N PHE A 265 -21.98 1.33 14.80
CA PHE A 265 -21.20 1.20 16.02
C PHE A 265 -21.97 1.71 17.24
N SER A 266 -21.90 0.97 18.35
CA SER A 266 -22.41 1.39 19.65
C SER A 266 -21.74 0.66 20.81
N ILE A 267 -21.87 1.21 22.02
CA ILE A 267 -21.37 0.59 23.25
C ILE A 267 -22.51 0.54 24.26
N ASP A 268 -22.80 -0.64 24.79
CA ASP A 268 -23.90 -0.82 25.73
C ASP A 268 -23.74 0.12 26.92
N LYS A 269 -24.81 0.86 27.24
CA LYS A 269 -24.89 1.83 28.37
C LYS A 269 -23.95 3.03 28.29
N HIS A 270 -23.27 3.26 27.17
CA HIS A 270 -22.39 4.41 26.97
C HIS A 270 -22.92 5.30 25.83
N LEU A 271 -22.97 6.61 26.08
CA LEU A 271 -23.18 7.59 25.02
C LEU A 271 -21.83 7.89 24.34
N LEU A 272 -21.88 8.13 23.04
CA LEU A 272 -20.74 8.46 22.22
C LEU A 272 -20.67 9.97 22.04
N LYS A 273 -19.60 10.61 22.50
CA LYS A 273 -19.33 12.02 22.24
C LYS A 273 -18.40 12.14 21.04
N VAL A 274 -18.96 12.25 19.85
CA VAL A 274 -18.22 12.32 18.58
C VAL A 274 -17.64 13.73 18.42
N ILE A 275 -16.32 13.82 18.20
CA ILE A 275 -15.58 15.10 18.22
C ILE A 275 -14.95 15.46 16.87
N SER A 276 -14.71 14.48 16.01
CA SER A 276 -14.13 14.71 14.68
C SER A 276 -14.54 13.60 13.70
N SER A 277 -14.38 13.89 12.42
CA SER A 277 -14.47 12.91 11.34
C SER A 277 -13.37 13.17 10.31
N ASP A 278 -12.75 12.11 9.79
CA ASP A 278 -11.69 12.14 8.77
C ASP A 278 -10.48 13.03 9.13
N GLY A 279 -10.17 13.14 10.43
CA GLY A 279 -9.11 14.02 10.94
C GLY A 279 -9.53 15.50 11.09
N VAL A 280 -10.79 15.84 10.80
CA VAL A 280 -11.32 17.20 10.88
C VAL A 280 -12.26 17.35 12.09
N PRO A 281 -11.94 18.24 13.05
CA PRO A 281 -12.78 18.50 14.22
C PRO A 281 -14.14 19.11 13.88
N PHE A 282 -15.15 18.75 14.67
CA PHE A 282 -16.47 19.39 14.62
C PHE A 282 -16.48 20.71 15.38
N ALA A 283 -17.33 21.64 14.94
CA ALA A 283 -17.55 22.90 15.62
C ALA A 283 -18.13 22.68 17.03
N GLN A 284 -18.97 21.65 17.19
CA GLN A 284 -19.51 21.20 18.47
C GLN A 284 -19.55 19.67 18.52
N PRO A 285 -19.15 19.03 19.63
CA PRO A 285 -19.27 17.59 19.79
C PRO A 285 -20.72 17.11 19.71
N MET A 286 -20.94 15.97 19.06
CA MET A 286 -22.25 15.33 18.93
C MET A 286 -22.37 14.21 19.95
N ILE A 287 -23.40 14.24 20.81
CA ILE A 287 -23.65 13.20 21.81
C ILE A 287 -24.76 12.29 21.29
N VAL A 288 -24.43 11.03 20.99
CA VAL A 288 -25.34 10.08 20.34
C VAL A 288 -25.25 8.69 20.98
N ASP A 289 -26.25 7.84 20.69
CA ASP A 289 -26.24 6.44 21.13
C ASP A 289 -25.46 5.55 20.17
N GLN A 290 -25.53 5.87 18.86
CA GLN A 290 -24.96 5.05 17.79
C GLN A 290 -24.37 5.95 16.70
N LEU A 291 -23.42 5.39 15.96
CA LEU A 291 -22.78 6.03 14.82
C LEU A 291 -22.80 5.08 13.63
N ILE A 292 -23.20 5.56 12.45
CA ILE A 292 -23.00 4.86 11.19
C ILE A 292 -21.69 5.35 10.59
N ILE A 293 -20.84 4.43 10.14
CA ILE A 293 -19.55 4.73 9.53
C ILE A 293 -19.46 4.04 8.17
N GLY A 294 -19.40 4.84 7.10
CA GLY A 294 -19.20 4.36 5.73
C GLY A 294 -17.77 3.87 5.51
N VAL A 295 -17.56 3.10 4.44
CA VAL A 295 -16.23 2.58 4.09
C VAL A 295 -15.28 3.75 3.81
N GLY A 296 -14.09 3.72 4.39
CA GLY A 296 -13.07 4.77 4.31
C GLY A 296 -13.24 5.93 5.29
N GLU A 297 -14.39 6.06 5.95
CA GLU A 297 -14.60 7.09 6.97
C GLU A 297 -13.88 6.77 8.28
N ARG A 298 -13.52 7.82 9.02
CA ARG A 298 -12.98 7.73 10.38
C ARG A 298 -13.70 8.69 11.30
N TYR A 299 -13.80 8.32 12.57
CA TYR A 299 -14.38 9.17 13.62
C TYR A 299 -13.58 9.05 14.91
N ASP A 300 -13.24 10.18 15.53
CA ASP A 300 -12.80 10.18 16.92
C ASP A 300 -14.01 10.47 17.81
N LEU A 301 -14.17 9.65 18.84
CA LEU A 301 -15.20 9.83 19.86
C LEU A 301 -14.63 9.66 21.25
N LEU A 302 -15.21 10.38 22.21
CA LEU A 302 -14.90 10.27 23.61
C LEU A 302 -16.01 9.48 24.31
N ILE A 303 -15.60 8.60 25.21
CA ILE A 303 -16.49 8.04 26.21
C ILE A 303 -16.20 8.78 27.50
N ASP A 304 -17.05 9.73 27.85
CA ASP A 304 -17.00 10.41 29.14
C ASP A 304 -17.65 9.50 30.18
N ASN A 305 -17.02 9.34 31.35
CA ASN A 305 -17.62 8.59 32.46
C ASN A 305 -18.76 9.43 33.06
N PHE A 306 -19.94 9.42 32.42
CA PHE A 306 -21.13 9.99 33.01
C PHE A 306 -21.45 9.21 34.30
N THR A 307 -21.81 9.94 35.36
CA THR A 307 -22.20 9.37 36.65
C THR A 307 -23.21 8.23 36.47
N GLY A 308 -22.81 6.99 36.74
CA GLY A 308 -23.70 5.81 36.65
C GLY A 308 -23.19 4.58 35.91
N ILE A 309 -21.97 4.59 35.35
CA ILE A 309 -21.33 3.37 34.80
C ILE A 309 -20.85 2.46 35.95
N ASP A 310 -21.17 1.16 35.86
CA ASP A 310 -20.73 0.14 36.82
C ASP A 310 -19.41 -0.46 36.36
N THR A 311 -18.33 -0.06 37.01
CA THR A 311 -16.96 -0.52 36.68
C THR A 311 -16.67 -1.94 37.16
N SER A 312 -17.60 -2.60 37.86
CA SER A 312 -17.46 -3.99 38.31
C SER A 312 -17.88 -5.01 37.24
N VAL A 313 -18.43 -4.55 36.10
CA VAL A 313 -18.88 -5.39 35.00
C VAL A 313 -18.21 -5.01 33.68
N ASN A 314 -18.28 -5.91 32.69
CA ASN A 314 -17.82 -5.66 31.33
C ASN A 314 -19.03 -5.29 30.43
N TYR A 315 -18.78 -4.54 29.36
CA TYR A 315 -19.82 -4.06 28.43
C TYR A 315 -19.58 -4.55 27.01
N TRP A 316 -20.66 -4.81 26.27
CA TRP A 316 -20.56 -5.09 24.83
C TRP A 316 -20.30 -3.82 24.04
N ILE A 317 -19.33 -3.91 23.14
CA ILE A 317 -19.19 -3.06 21.96
C ILE A 317 -19.84 -3.82 20.82
N ARG A 318 -20.72 -3.16 20.06
CA ARG A 318 -21.53 -3.77 19.00
C ARG A 318 -21.23 -3.12 17.66
N VAL A 319 -21.01 -3.95 16.66
CA VAL A 319 -20.80 -3.53 15.27
C VAL A 319 -21.71 -4.38 14.39
N ASN A 320 -22.72 -3.74 13.83
CA ASN A 320 -23.74 -4.40 13.01
C ASN A 320 -23.79 -3.75 11.63
N THR A 321 -24.26 -4.47 10.62
CA THR A 321 -24.59 -3.86 9.33
C THR A 321 -25.93 -3.14 9.39
N MET A 322 -26.25 -2.43 8.30
CA MET A 322 -27.53 -1.73 8.12
C MET A 322 -28.63 -2.64 7.53
N ASP A 323 -28.50 -3.96 7.65
CA ASP A 323 -29.43 -4.92 7.05
C ASP A 323 -30.87 -4.73 7.57
N ARG A 324 -31.83 -4.62 6.64
CA ARG A 324 -33.26 -4.46 6.94
C ARG A 324 -33.82 -5.66 7.71
N ASN A 325 -33.27 -6.85 7.48
CA ASN A 325 -33.72 -8.09 8.11
C ASN A 325 -32.99 -8.36 9.44
N ASN A 326 -32.07 -7.48 9.85
CA ASN A 326 -31.28 -7.57 11.07
C ASN A 326 -30.60 -8.95 11.22
N ASN A 327 -30.06 -9.48 10.12
CA ASN A 327 -29.48 -10.80 10.07
C ASN A 327 -28.26 -10.89 10.99
N SER A 328 -28.37 -11.74 12.01
CA SER A 328 -27.33 -11.95 13.02
C SER A 328 -25.96 -12.40 12.46
N ARG A 329 -25.92 -12.90 11.21
CA ARG A 329 -24.68 -13.26 10.50
C ARG A 329 -23.70 -12.10 10.38
N TRP A 330 -24.19 -10.86 10.29
CA TRP A 330 -23.35 -9.69 10.10
C TRP A 330 -23.25 -8.81 11.36
N HIS A 331 -23.41 -9.43 12.53
CA HIS A 331 -23.16 -8.80 13.82
C HIS A 331 -21.80 -9.24 14.35
N SER A 332 -21.04 -8.28 14.86
CA SER A 332 -19.76 -8.52 15.52
C SER A 332 -19.71 -7.80 16.86
N TYR A 333 -18.92 -8.36 17.77
CA TYR A 333 -18.87 -7.95 19.17
C TYR A 333 -17.43 -7.83 19.65
N ALA A 334 -17.19 -6.82 20.47
CA ALA A 334 -15.98 -6.69 21.28
C ALA A 334 -16.36 -6.39 22.72
N ILE A 335 -15.42 -6.50 23.64
CA ILE A 335 -15.64 -6.34 25.07
C ILE A 335 -14.90 -5.10 25.55
N LEU A 336 -15.64 -4.11 26.03
CA LEU A 336 -15.07 -3.04 26.85
C LEU A 336 -14.94 -3.56 28.28
N GLN A 337 -13.70 -3.80 28.71
CA GLN A 337 -13.40 -4.49 29.96
C GLN A 337 -13.02 -3.49 31.05
N TYR A 338 -13.91 -3.32 32.02
CA TYR A 338 -13.63 -2.62 33.29
C TYR A 338 -13.32 -3.61 34.41
N ALA A 339 -14.03 -4.75 34.46
CA ALA A 339 -13.84 -5.74 35.49
C ALA A 339 -12.49 -6.46 35.33
N GLU A 340 -11.84 -6.79 36.46
CA GLU A 340 -10.59 -7.57 36.42
C GLU A 340 -10.82 -9.00 35.92
N THR A 341 -12.05 -9.53 36.02
CA THR A 341 -12.40 -10.84 35.50
C THR A 341 -12.71 -10.80 34.00
N GLU A 342 -12.16 -11.74 33.23
CA GLU A 342 -12.36 -11.87 31.78
C GLU A 342 -13.71 -12.51 31.41
N THR A 343 -14.79 -12.18 32.10
CA THR A 343 -16.14 -12.69 31.81
C THR A 343 -16.74 -12.01 30.58
N LYS A 344 -17.64 -12.73 29.87
CA LYS A 344 -18.44 -12.15 28.78
C LYS A 344 -19.48 -11.18 29.36
N PRO A 345 -19.71 -10.01 28.75
CA PRO A 345 -20.78 -9.11 29.16
C PRO A 345 -22.17 -9.76 29.04
N THR A 346 -23.08 -9.40 29.94
CA THR A 346 -24.52 -9.71 29.84
C THR A 346 -25.35 -8.45 29.57
N THR A 347 -24.69 -7.37 29.17
CA THR A 347 -25.31 -6.06 28.97
C THR A 347 -26.20 -6.07 27.73
N VAL A 348 -27.17 -5.17 27.73
CA VAL A 348 -28.03 -4.87 26.59
C VAL A 348 -27.95 -3.38 26.27
N PRO A 349 -28.26 -2.98 25.03
CA PRO A 349 -28.30 -1.58 24.64
C PRO A 349 -29.20 -0.72 25.55
N ARG A 350 -29.07 0.60 25.46
CA ARG A 350 -30.03 1.50 26.10
C ARG A 350 -31.41 1.26 25.46
N THR A 351 -32.44 1.12 26.30
CA THR A 351 -33.82 1.07 25.83
C THR A 351 -34.26 2.48 25.46
N CYS A 352 -34.70 2.65 24.22
CA CYS A 352 -35.19 3.92 23.67
C CYS A 352 -36.72 3.94 23.79
N SER A 353 -37.33 5.12 23.83
CA SER A 353 -38.80 5.25 23.80
C SER A 353 -39.20 6.51 23.04
N VAL A 354 -40.49 6.71 22.80
CA VAL A 354 -41.00 7.95 22.19
C VAL A 354 -40.65 9.19 23.02
N SER A 355 -40.61 9.08 24.35
CA SER A 355 -40.24 10.19 25.24
C SER A 355 -38.73 10.38 25.40
N GLN A 356 -37.93 9.36 25.12
CA GLN A 356 -36.47 9.37 25.19
C GLN A 356 -35.87 8.58 24.00
N PRO A 357 -35.97 9.11 22.77
CA PRO A 357 -35.50 8.41 21.59
C PRO A 357 -33.97 8.27 21.60
N CYS A 358 -33.47 7.27 20.88
CA CYS A 358 -32.05 7.12 20.64
C CYS A 358 -31.60 7.93 19.43
N GLN A 359 -30.39 8.47 19.48
CA GLN A 359 -29.83 9.25 18.39
C GLN A 359 -28.76 8.45 17.64
N ILE A 360 -28.86 8.43 16.31
CA ILE A 360 -27.88 7.81 15.42
C ILE A 360 -27.26 8.91 14.58
N LEU A 361 -25.92 9.00 14.58
CA LEU A 361 -25.19 9.96 13.75
C LEU A 361 -24.82 9.37 12.38
N ASN A 362 -24.67 10.28 11.40
CA ASN A 362 -24.23 10.01 10.04
C ASN A 362 -25.19 9.09 9.25
N CYS A 363 -26.49 9.30 9.45
CA CYS A 363 -27.49 8.55 8.70
C CYS A 363 -27.54 8.99 7.23
N PRO A 364 -27.51 8.06 6.26
CA PRO A 364 -27.71 8.35 4.84
C PRO A 364 -29.18 8.65 4.49
N PHE A 365 -30.08 8.64 5.48
CA PHE A 365 -31.51 8.80 5.34
C PHE A 365 -32.07 9.61 6.52
N THR A 366 -33.24 10.23 6.34
CA THR A 366 -33.86 11.10 7.35
C THR A 366 -34.70 10.35 8.37
N GLN A 367 -35.09 9.11 8.08
CA GLN A 367 -35.94 8.29 8.95
C GLN A 367 -35.45 6.85 8.97
N TYR A 368 -35.26 6.31 10.16
CA TYR A 368 -35.01 4.88 10.34
C TYR A 368 -36.36 4.17 10.16
N GLY A 369 -36.46 3.21 9.22
CA GLY A 369 -37.65 2.36 9.10
C GLY A 369 -37.96 1.62 10.41
N PRO A 370 -39.09 0.92 10.54
CA PRO A 370 -39.47 0.21 11.77
C PRO A 370 -38.56 -1.01 11.98
N GLY A 371 -37.31 -0.78 12.36
CA GLY A 371 -36.28 -1.78 12.61
C GLY A 371 -36.34 -2.40 14.01
N ASP A 372 -37.53 -2.40 14.61
CA ASP A 372 -37.82 -3.24 15.77
C ASP A 372 -39.27 -3.71 15.64
N SER A 373 -39.45 -5.00 15.32
CA SER A 373 -40.76 -5.66 15.28
C SER A 373 -41.50 -5.60 16.62
N ASP A 374 -40.85 -5.10 17.67
CA ASP A 374 -41.41 -4.83 18.99
C ASP A 374 -42.03 -3.44 19.19
N GLY A 375 -41.89 -2.50 18.25
CA GLY A 375 -42.53 -1.16 18.30
C GLY A 375 -42.14 -0.29 19.50
N ARG A 376 -41.09 -0.68 20.25
CA ARG A 376 -40.71 -0.07 21.55
C ARG A 376 -39.57 0.93 21.45
N ASN A 377 -38.64 0.77 20.50
CA ASN A 377 -37.49 1.66 20.33
C ASN A 377 -37.73 2.72 19.24
N THR A 378 -37.56 3.99 19.58
CA THR A 378 -37.66 5.13 18.65
C THR A 378 -36.27 5.70 18.39
N PHE A 379 -35.89 5.87 17.11
CA PHE A 379 -34.60 6.42 16.69
C PHE A 379 -34.78 7.77 15.98
N ILE A 380 -33.87 8.70 16.24
CA ILE A 380 -33.70 9.95 15.51
C ILE A 380 -32.42 9.83 14.68
N CYS A 381 -32.57 9.96 13.37
CA CYS A 381 -31.46 9.98 12.42
C CYS A 381 -30.90 11.40 12.32
N LEU A 382 -29.66 11.58 12.76
CA LEU A 382 -28.87 12.79 12.54
C LEU A 382 -28.03 12.56 11.29
N THR A 383 -28.37 13.28 10.23
CA THR A 383 -27.69 13.21 8.94
C THR A 383 -26.43 14.07 8.97
N PRO A 384 -25.52 13.96 7.97
CA PRO A 384 -24.39 14.88 7.85
C PRO A 384 -24.79 16.37 7.83
N LEU A 385 -26.04 16.69 7.43
CA LEU A 385 -26.61 18.05 7.46
C LEU A 385 -26.65 18.67 8.87
N ASN A 386 -26.60 17.85 9.91
CA ASN A 386 -26.64 18.29 11.30
C ASN A 386 -25.24 18.60 11.86
N ILE A 387 -24.18 18.39 11.07
CA ILE A 387 -22.79 18.53 11.49
C ILE A 387 -22.18 19.77 10.83
N SER A 388 -21.32 20.46 11.59
CA SER A 388 -20.46 21.51 11.03
C SER A 388 -19.02 21.31 11.50
N THR A 389 -18.08 21.58 10.61
CA THR A 389 -16.65 21.56 10.87
C THR A 389 -16.23 22.81 11.67
N HIS A 390 -15.23 22.65 12.52
CA HIS A 390 -14.67 23.74 13.30
C HIS A 390 -14.08 24.84 12.39
N ALA A 391 -14.30 26.11 12.73
CA ALA A 391 -13.99 27.25 11.87
C ALA A 391 -12.52 27.30 11.40
N ASP A 392 -11.58 26.91 12.25
CA ASP A 392 -10.13 26.89 11.94
C ASP A 392 -9.76 25.92 10.79
N HIS A 393 -10.66 25.02 10.40
CA HIS A 393 -10.47 24.05 9.32
C HIS A 393 -11.30 24.35 8.06
N LEU A 394 -11.96 25.52 8.01
CA LEU A 394 -12.78 25.92 6.86
C LEU A 394 -12.00 26.87 5.94
N ASP A 395 -11.98 26.60 4.63
CA ASP A 395 -11.78 27.66 3.63
C ASP A 395 -13.12 28.36 3.39
N GLU A 396 -13.33 29.48 4.10
CA GLU A 396 -14.57 30.26 4.05
C GLU A 396 -14.96 30.72 2.65
N GLU A 397 -13.97 30.95 1.79
CA GLU A 397 -14.23 31.38 0.41
C GLU A 397 -14.99 30.29 -0.35
N LEU A 398 -14.65 29.01 -0.13
CA LEU A 398 -15.28 27.88 -0.80
C LEU A 398 -16.77 27.71 -0.46
N PHE A 399 -17.26 28.27 0.66
CA PHE A 399 -18.69 28.28 0.99
C PHE A 399 -19.45 29.49 0.46
N SER A 400 -18.75 30.49 -0.08
CA SER A 400 -19.38 31.69 -0.63
C SER A 400 -20.23 31.34 -1.86
N GLU A 401 -21.43 31.92 -1.95
CA GLU A 401 -22.25 31.86 -3.17
C GLU A 401 -21.63 32.65 -4.33
N ASN A 402 -20.73 33.60 -4.03
CA ASN A 402 -20.08 34.48 -5.01
C ASN A 402 -18.68 33.99 -5.43
N ILE A 403 -18.24 32.82 -4.97
CA ILE A 403 -16.91 32.31 -5.35
C ILE A 403 -16.84 32.09 -6.87
N GLN A 404 -15.73 32.49 -7.47
CA GLN A 404 -15.46 32.18 -8.86
C GLN A 404 -15.10 30.69 -8.99
N ILE A 405 -15.95 29.92 -9.66
CA ILE A 405 -15.71 28.51 -9.98
C ILE A 405 -14.96 28.44 -11.31
N ASN A 406 -13.77 27.84 -11.30
CA ASN A 406 -12.96 27.64 -12.50
C ASN A 406 -13.42 26.41 -13.29
N ILE A 407 -13.72 25.32 -12.57
CA ILE A 407 -14.18 24.05 -13.14
C ILE A 407 -15.48 23.67 -12.46
N ASN A 408 -16.55 23.57 -13.24
CA ASN A 408 -17.85 23.09 -12.78
C ASN A 408 -18.18 21.81 -13.55
N HIS A 409 -18.33 20.69 -12.84
CA HIS A 409 -18.53 19.38 -13.45
C HIS A 409 -19.59 18.57 -12.70
N THR A 410 -20.39 17.80 -13.43
CA THR A 410 -21.34 16.85 -12.85
C THR A 410 -20.79 15.44 -12.97
N LEU A 411 -20.89 14.65 -11.91
CA LEU A 411 -20.58 13.22 -11.91
C LEU A 411 -21.86 12.45 -11.54
N SER A 412 -22.43 11.74 -12.50
CA SER A 412 -23.54 10.82 -12.28
C SER A 412 -22.98 9.41 -12.05
N LEU A 413 -23.28 8.84 -10.88
CA LEU A 413 -22.93 7.46 -10.55
C LEU A 413 -23.97 6.56 -11.16
N THR A 414 -23.52 5.71 -12.08
CA THR A 414 -24.35 4.76 -12.79
C THR A 414 -23.60 3.47 -13.02
N MET A 415 -24.39 2.41 -13.12
CA MET A 415 -23.97 1.12 -13.63
C MET A 415 -24.25 1.02 -15.13
N VAL A 416 -23.26 0.59 -15.90
CA VAL A 416 -23.41 0.24 -17.31
C VAL A 416 -23.68 -1.25 -17.40
N GLU A 417 -24.86 -1.61 -17.92
CA GLU A 417 -25.25 -3.01 -18.03
C GLU A 417 -24.30 -3.80 -18.94
N GLY A 418 -24.08 -5.06 -18.55
CA GLY A 418 -23.35 -6.01 -19.38
C GLY A 418 -24.21 -6.55 -20.51
N ASN A 419 -23.57 -7.10 -21.54
CA ASN A 419 -24.24 -7.89 -22.58
C ASN A 419 -23.56 -9.26 -22.72
N ASP A 420 -24.08 -10.11 -23.61
CA ASP A 420 -23.56 -11.48 -23.84
C ASP A 420 -22.04 -11.56 -24.08
N ASN A 421 -21.38 -10.45 -24.45
CA ASN A 421 -19.95 -10.38 -24.76
C ASN A 421 -19.14 -9.48 -23.82
N ARG A 422 -19.76 -8.78 -22.85
CA ARG A 422 -19.08 -7.80 -21.99
C ARG A 422 -19.73 -7.75 -20.60
N ALA A 423 -18.94 -7.94 -19.55
CA ALA A 423 -19.41 -7.72 -18.19
C ALA A 423 -19.75 -6.23 -17.95
N GLY A 424 -20.82 -5.99 -17.20
CA GLY A 424 -21.23 -4.64 -16.80
C GLY A 424 -20.18 -3.99 -15.89
N PHE A 425 -20.16 -2.67 -15.84
CA PHE A 425 -19.15 -1.93 -15.09
C PHE A 425 -19.68 -0.66 -14.46
N GLU A 426 -18.98 -0.24 -13.42
CA GLU A 426 -19.32 0.89 -12.58
C GLU A 426 -18.69 2.16 -13.14
N SER A 427 -19.36 3.30 -13.02
CA SER A 427 -18.96 4.47 -13.79
C SER A 427 -19.29 5.81 -13.14
N PHE A 428 -18.57 6.83 -13.59
CA PHE A 428 -19.06 8.21 -13.54
C PHE A 428 -19.40 8.65 -14.96
N ASN A 429 -20.63 9.13 -15.17
CA ASN A 429 -21.14 9.57 -16.47
C ASN A 429 -21.01 8.48 -17.57
N TYR A 430 -21.30 7.22 -17.24
CA TYR A 430 -21.12 6.06 -18.13
C TYR A 430 -19.68 5.81 -18.61
N ILE A 431 -18.70 6.45 -17.96
CA ILE A 431 -17.28 6.22 -18.16
C ILE A 431 -16.72 5.41 -17.00
N GLY A 432 -16.32 4.18 -17.28
CA GLY A 432 -15.57 3.33 -16.36
C GLY A 432 -14.09 3.63 -16.43
N MET A 433 -13.49 4.05 -15.33
CA MET A 433 -12.06 4.30 -15.25
C MET A 433 -11.27 3.03 -15.54
N LYS A 434 -10.30 3.16 -16.46
CA LYS A 434 -9.30 2.14 -16.74
C LYS A 434 -7.92 2.72 -16.50
N TYR A 435 -7.15 2.04 -15.66
CA TYR A 435 -5.76 2.39 -15.42
C TYR A 435 -4.96 2.35 -16.74
N PRO A 436 -4.10 3.36 -17.00
CA PRO A 436 -3.30 3.40 -18.20
C PRO A 436 -2.21 2.32 -18.14
N ALA A 437 -1.84 1.75 -19.29
CA ALA A 437 -0.66 0.89 -19.35
C ALA A 437 0.57 1.69 -18.90
N LEU A 438 1.54 1.05 -18.22
CA LEU A 438 2.71 1.76 -17.68
C LEU A 438 3.45 2.62 -18.72
N LYS A 439 3.57 2.13 -19.96
CA LYS A 439 4.20 2.88 -21.08
C LYS A 439 3.45 4.18 -21.42
N ASP A 440 2.15 4.21 -21.16
CA ASP A 440 1.21 5.30 -21.39
C ASP A 440 0.76 5.91 -20.05
N SER A 441 1.54 5.79 -18.97
CA SER A 441 1.23 6.41 -17.67
C SER A 441 1.99 7.73 -17.50
N VAL A 442 1.49 8.60 -16.63
CA VAL A 442 2.21 9.79 -16.17
C VAL A 442 3.59 9.46 -15.57
N LEU A 443 3.77 8.22 -15.10
CA LEU A 443 5.03 7.72 -14.56
C LEU A 443 6.11 7.52 -15.63
N SER A 444 5.75 7.17 -16.87
CA SER A 444 6.71 6.98 -17.96
C SER A 444 7.08 8.29 -18.64
N ASN A 445 6.14 9.24 -18.70
CA ASN A 445 6.37 10.58 -19.23
C ASN A 445 5.37 11.59 -18.62
N PRO A 446 5.81 12.41 -17.64
CA PRO A 446 4.93 13.37 -16.97
C PRO A 446 4.30 14.41 -17.92
N ARG A 447 4.93 14.68 -19.08
CA ARG A 447 4.41 15.64 -20.07
C ARG A 447 3.30 15.06 -20.94
N ARG A 448 3.06 13.74 -20.88
CA ARG A 448 2.05 13.04 -21.68
C ARG A 448 0.72 12.85 -20.98
N ALA A 449 0.56 13.28 -19.74
CA ALA A 449 -0.71 13.20 -19.01
C ALA A 449 -1.90 13.75 -19.82
N ARG A 450 -1.70 14.85 -20.56
CA ARG A 450 -2.69 15.46 -21.49
C ARG A 450 -2.90 14.69 -22.80
N GLU A 451 -1.96 13.83 -23.19
CA GLU A 451 -2.02 12.97 -24.38
C GLU A 451 -2.57 11.56 -24.05
N LEU A 452 -2.75 11.23 -22.77
CA LEU A 452 -3.36 9.97 -22.35
C LEU A 452 -4.81 9.99 -22.84
N LEU A 453 -5.09 9.12 -23.81
CA LEU A 453 -6.32 9.06 -24.60
C LEU A 453 -7.54 9.47 -23.77
N PRO A 454 -8.08 10.69 -23.97
CA PRO A 454 -9.32 11.05 -23.32
C PRO A 454 -10.42 10.12 -23.83
N CYS A 455 -11.34 9.80 -22.93
CA CYS A 455 -12.64 9.23 -23.28
C CYS A 455 -13.22 9.92 -24.52
N SER A 456 -14.00 9.21 -25.33
CA SER A 456 -14.37 9.59 -26.71
C SER A 456 -15.12 10.93 -26.81
N GLY A 457 -15.47 11.56 -25.67
CA GLY A 457 -16.04 12.89 -25.58
C GLY A 457 -17.45 12.96 -26.18
N ARG A 458 -18.02 11.80 -26.52
CA ARG A 458 -19.39 11.65 -26.98
C ARG A 458 -20.33 11.62 -25.78
N SER A 459 -21.57 12.04 -26.00
CA SER A 459 -22.65 11.80 -25.04
C SER A 459 -22.87 10.30 -24.96
N LEU A 460 -22.72 9.72 -23.77
CA LEU A 460 -22.88 8.30 -23.52
C LEU A 460 -24.24 8.04 -22.86
N THR A 461 -24.74 6.82 -23.03
CA THR A 461 -25.94 6.26 -22.42
C THR A 461 -25.58 4.95 -21.72
N GLU A 462 -26.57 4.37 -21.05
CA GLU A 462 -26.46 3.07 -20.39
C GLU A 462 -26.03 1.94 -21.34
N ASP A 463 -26.43 1.99 -22.61
CA ASP A 463 -26.13 0.93 -23.60
C ASP A 463 -24.76 1.08 -24.29
N ASP A 464 -24.15 2.27 -24.28
CA ASP A 464 -22.95 2.58 -25.07
C ASP A 464 -21.74 3.07 -24.27
N GLY A 465 -21.81 2.96 -22.93
CA GLY A 465 -20.75 3.32 -22.01
C GLY A 465 -19.37 2.73 -22.35
N GLU A 466 -18.30 3.42 -21.95
CA GLU A 466 -16.93 3.09 -22.33
C GLU A 466 -15.98 2.97 -21.13
N LYS A 467 -14.95 2.12 -21.26
CA LYS A 467 -13.85 2.03 -20.28
C LYS A 467 -12.61 2.75 -20.84
N CYS A 468 -12.16 3.81 -20.18
CA CYS A 468 -11.03 4.65 -20.61
C CYS A 468 -10.38 5.37 -19.43
N TYR A 469 -9.29 6.10 -19.69
CA TYR A 469 -8.65 6.93 -18.69
C TYR A 469 -9.48 8.20 -18.44
N HIS A 470 -10.34 8.16 -17.42
CA HIS A 470 -11.23 9.25 -17.06
C HIS A 470 -10.48 10.27 -16.19
N ALA A 471 -10.17 11.43 -16.76
CA ALA A 471 -9.39 12.44 -16.05
C ALA A 471 -9.86 13.88 -16.32
N LEU A 472 -9.68 14.73 -15.31
CA LEU A 472 -9.89 16.18 -15.37
C LEU A 472 -8.57 16.89 -15.07
N VAL A 473 -8.24 17.91 -15.85
CA VAL A 473 -7.03 18.70 -15.69
C VAL A 473 -7.39 20.05 -15.09
N ALA A 474 -6.74 20.41 -13.98
CA ALA A 474 -6.91 21.68 -13.30
C ALA A 474 -5.58 22.44 -13.18
N GLN A 475 -5.64 23.76 -13.26
CA GLN A 475 -4.52 24.62 -12.97
C GLN A 475 -4.37 24.84 -11.46
N TYR A 476 -3.17 25.22 -11.03
CA TYR A 476 -2.93 25.55 -9.64
C TYR A 476 -3.88 26.68 -9.20
N ASN A 477 -4.50 26.50 -8.03
CA ASN A 477 -5.53 27.37 -7.43
C ASN A 477 -6.90 27.39 -8.12
N ASP A 478 -7.14 26.60 -9.17
CA ASP A 478 -8.49 26.46 -9.71
C ASP A 478 -9.44 25.99 -8.60
N VAL A 479 -10.60 26.64 -8.51
CA VAL A 479 -11.72 26.19 -7.68
C VAL A 479 -12.55 25.22 -8.49
N ILE A 480 -12.64 23.98 -8.00
CA ILE A 480 -13.38 22.90 -8.64
C ILE A 480 -14.67 22.69 -7.85
N GLU A 481 -15.81 22.76 -8.53
CA GLU A 481 -17.11 22.37 -8.00
C GLU A 481 -17.58 21.10 -8.71
N LEU A 482 -17.94 20.09 -7.92
CA LEU A 482 -18.52 18.85 -8.42
C LEU A 482 -19.94 18.70 -7.89
N LEU A 483 -20.90 18.53 -8.80
CA LEU A 483 -22.23 18.01 -8.48
C LEU A 483 -22.20 16.50 -8.65
N VAL A 484 -22.21 15.75 -7.56
CA VAL A 484 -22.19 14.29 -7.60
C VAL A 484 -23.58 13.74 -7.32
N VAL A 485 -24.12 12.96 -8.25
CA VAL A 485 -25.49 12.46 -8.25
C VAL A 485 -25.46 10.94 -8.22
N ASN A 486 -26.22 10.34 -7.32
CA ASN A 486 -26.37 8.89 -7.28
C ASN A 486 -27.66 8.47 -7.99
N HIS A 487 -27.49 7.89 -9.18
CA HIS A 487 -28.57 7.30 -9.97
C HIS A 487 -28.58 5.77 -9.86
N ASP A 488 -27.67 5.18 -9.08
CA ASP A 488 -27.60 3.75 -8.84
C ASP A 488 -28.53 3.33 -7.68
N ASN A 489 -28.68 2.01 -7.51
CA ASN A 489 -29.40 1.35 -6.44
C ASN A 489 -28.58 1.18 -5.15
N ASP A 490 -27.30 1.51 -5.18
CA ASP A 490 -26.36 1.31 -4.10
C ASP A 490 -26.06 2.62 -3.37
N GLN A 491 -25.46 2.52 -2.19
CA GLN A 491 -24.87 3.67 -1.53
C GLN A 491 -23.37 3.71 -1.85
N HIS A 492 -22.84 4.88 -2.18
CA HIS A 492 -21.44 5.02 -2.59
C HIS A 492 -20.66 5.91 -1.62
N PRO A 493 -19.73 5.37 -0.81
CA PRO A 493 -18.77 6.20 -0.11
C PRO A 493 -17.80 6.79 -1.14
N LEU A 494 -17.69 8.11 -1.22
CA LEU A 494 -16.84 8.79 -2.20
C LEU A 494 -15.62 9.37 -1.51
N HIS A 495 -14.43 8.98 -1.98
CA HIS A 495 -13.14 9.38 -1.42
C HIS A 495 -12.32 10.20 -2.42
N LEU A 496 -11.67 11.27 -1.93
CA LEU A 496 -10.71 12.09 -2.68
C LEU A 496 -9.30 11.97 -2.09
N HIS A 497 -8.34 11.61 -2.94
CA HIS A 497 -6.93 11.59 -2.59
C HIS A 497 -6.34 13.01 -2.59
N GLY A 498 -5.27 13.23 -1.83
CA GLY A 498 -4.45 14.45 -1.89
C GLY A 498 -5.09 15.74 -1.38
N SER A 499 -6.39 15.74 -1.05
CA SER A 499 -7.12 16.91 -0.57
C SER A 499 -8.36 16.52 0.21
N TYR A 500 -8.76 17.38 1.14
CA TYR A 500 -10.13 17.42 1.62
C TYR A 500 -11.05 18.13 0.62
N PHE A 501 -12.35 17.89 0.71
CA PHE A 501 -13.37 18.64 0.00
C PHE A 501 -14.41 19.22 0.96
N HIS A 502 -14.98 20.35 0.55
CA HIS A 502 -15.97 21.12 1.29
C HIS A 502 -17.34 20.79 0.73
N ILE A 503 -18.20 20.18 1.57
CA ILE A 503 -19.56 19.82 1.21
C ILE A 503 -20.43 21.03 1.49
N VAL A 504 -20.90 21.68 0.41
CA VAL A 504 -21.73 22.89 0.46
C VAL A 504 -23.22 22.58 0.35
N GLU A 505 -23.55 21.41 -0.21
CA GLU A 505 -24.92 20.92 -0.31
C GLU A 505 -24.99 19.39 -0.30
N GLN A 506 -26.02 18.83 0.33
CA GLN A 506 -26.39 17.42 0.21
C GLN A 506 -27.92 17.33 0.11
N GLY A 507 -28.41 16.57 -0.86
CA GLY A 507 -29.82 16.25 -1.00
C GLY A 507 -30.07 14.77 -0.79
N LEU A 508 -31.04 14.47 0.06
CA LEU A 508 -31.44 13.09 0.39
C LEU A 508 -32.66 12.68 -0.46
N PRO A 509 -32.85 11.38 -0.74
CA PRO A 509 -34.03 10.89 -1.46
C PRO A 509 -35.33 11.13 -0.67
N ILE A 510 -36.47 10.99 -1.35
CA ILE A 510 -37.79 10.98 -0.68
C ILE A 510 -38.04 9.58 -0.13
N LEU A 511 -38.26 9.50 1.19
CA LEU A 511 -38.48 8.25 1.90
C LEU A 511 -39.95 8.06 2.27
N ASN A 512 -40.39 6.81 2.28
CA ASN A 512 -41.65 6.41 2.89
C ASN A 512 -41.48 6.46 4.41
N LYS A 513 -42.27 7.32 5.06
CA LYS A 513 -42.15 7.54 6.52
C LYS A 513 -42.53 6.33 7.37
N THR A 514 -43.26 5.38 6.79
CA THR A 514 -43.73 4.19 7.50
C THR A 514 -42.79 3.01 7.30
N THR A 515 -42.24 2.82 6.10
CA THR A 515 -41.36 1.67 5.80
C THR A 515 -39.87 2.02 5.90
N GLY A 516 -39.51 3.29 5.78
CA GLY A 516 -38.12 3.76 5.67
C GLY A 516 -37.55 3.64 4.25
N GLU A 517 -38.26 3.01 3.32
CA GLU A 517 -37.79 2.75 1.96
C GLU A 517 -37.80 4.00 1.07
N ILE A 518 -36.84 4.09 0.16
CA ILE A 518 -36.77 5.14 -0.87
C ILE A 518 -37.95 5.03 -1.83
N MET A 519 -38.75 6.09 -1.92
CA MET A 519 -39.88 6.22 -2.84
C MET A 519 -39.48 6.82 -4.18
N SER A 520 -38.60 7.83 -4.15
CA SER A 520 -38.08 8.47 -5.36
C SER A 520 -36.76 9.17 -5.07
N ASN A 521 -36.01 9.44 -6.14
CA ASN A 521 -34.83 10.31 -6.09
C ASN A 521 -35.18 11.70 -5.57
N ASN A 522 -34.16 12.44 -5.14
CA ASN A 522 -34.34 13.82 -4.73
C ASN A 522 -34.91 14.65 -5.90
N PRO A 523 -36.04 15.37 -5.71
CA PRO A 523 -36.75 16.04 -6.80
C PRO A 523 -36.00 17.24 -7.39
N LYS A 524 -34.93 17.72 -6.73
CA LYS A 524 -34.06 18.75 -7.30
C LYS A 524 -33.18 18.21 -8.43
N ILE A 525 -33.00 16.90 -8.54
CA ILE A 525 -32.17 16.27 -9.58
C ILE A 525 -33.05 16.00 -10.79
N VAL A 526 -32.65 16.55 -11.94
CA VAL A 526 -33.26 16.26 -13.24
C VAL A 526 -32.14 15.83 -14.18
N CYS A 527 -32.15 14.55 -14.53
CA CYS A 527 -31.22 13.97 -15.50
C CYS A 527 -31.93 13.79 -16.84
N ASP A 528 -31.17 13.94 -17.92
CA ASP A 528 -31.61 13.50 -19.24
C ASP A 528 -31.26 12.03 -19.48
N GLU A 529 -31.57 11.54 -20.69
CA GLU A 529 -31.30 10.16 -21.12
C GLU A 529 -29.79 9.81 -21.19
N HIS A 530 -28.90 10.81 -21.15
CA HIS A 530 -27.45 10.64 -21.17
C HIS A 530 -26.84 10.77 -19.75
N ALA A 531 -27.68 10.67 -18.71
CA ALA A 531 -27.31 10.89 -17.31
C ALA A 531 -26.61 12.24 -17.06
N VAL A 532 -26.83 13.23 -17.92
CA VAL A 532 -26.38 14.60 -17.66
C VAL A 532 -27.36 15.19 -16.66
N CYS A 533 -27.03 15.03 -15.39
CA CYS A 533 -27.84 15.50 -14.30
C CYS A 533 -27.63 16.99 -14.07
N THR A 534 -28.74 17.72 -14.03
CA THR A 534 -28.78 19.11 -13.61
C THR A 534 -29.56 19.22 -12.32
N CYS A 535 -29.26 20.25 -11.54
CA CYS A 535 -30.03 20.57 -10.36
C CYS A 535 -31.05 21.67 -10.72
N GLN A 536 -32.35 21.36 -10.66
CA GLN A 536 -33.45 22.30 -10.91
C GLN A 536 -34.16 22.68 -9.60
N SER A 537 -34.32 23.98 -9.38
CA SER A 537 -35.26 24.55 -8.41
C SER A 537 -36.30 25.39 -9.15
N GLU A 538 -37.44 25.68 -8.54
CA GLU A 538 -38.51 26.53 -9.11
C GLU A 538 -38.03 27.93 -9.58
N ASN A 539 -36.76 28.32 -9.34
CA ASN A 539 -36.10 29.53 -9.82
C ASN A 539 -34.64 29.33 -10.31
N ARG A 540 -34.37 28.33 -11.17
CA ARG A 540 -33.12 28.13 -11.96
C ARG A 540 -31.77 28.10 -11.22
N THR A 541 -31.76 28.19 -9.90
CA THR A 541 -30.55 28.12 -9.07
C THR A 541 -30.82 27.16 -7.93
N CYS A 542 -30.04 26.09 -7.83
CA CYS A 542 -30.07 25.28 -6.62
C CYS A 542 -29.44 26.09 -5.51
N ALA A 543 -30.28 26.77 -4.72
CA ALA A 543 -29.86 27.39 -3.49
C ALA A 543 -29.20 26.30 -2.64
N THR A 544 -27.93 26.52 -2.30
CA THR A 544 -27.21 25.64 -1.40
C THR A 544 -27.93 25.65 -0.05
N ASN A 545 -27.87 24.54 0.69
CA ASN A 545 -28.34 24.54 2.08
C ASN A 545 -27.26 25.04 3.05
N ASN A 546 -26.20 25.68 2.53
CA ASN A 546 -25.06 26.21 3.27
C ASN A 546 -24.47 25.20 4.26
N MET A 547 -24.31 23.94 3.85
CA MET A 547 -23.56 22.98 4.65
C MET A 547 -22.12 23.46 4.83
N ARG A 548 -21.57 23.21 6.03
CA ARG A 548 -20.22 23.63 6.42
C ARG A 548 -19.43 22.44 6.95
N LEU A 549 -19.27 21.43 6.09
CA LEU A 549 -18.64 20.15 6.44
C LEU A 549 -17.45 19.89 5.52
N VAL A 550 -16.32 19.53 6.10
CA VAL A 550 -15.08 19.21 5.38
C VAL A 550 -14.69 17.76 5.69
N LYS A 551 -14.56 16.95 4.64
CA LYS A 551 -14.27 15.51 4.71
C LYS A 551 -13.38 15.12 3.53
N ASP A 552 -12.78 13.94 3.61
CA ASP A 552 -12.13 13.29 2.46
C ASP A 552 -12.89 12.05 2.00
N THR A 553 -13.81 11.53 2.80
CA THR A 553 -14.71 10.42 2.44
C THR A 553 -16.12 10.72 2.93
N ILE A 554 -17.14 10.59 2.08
CA ILE A 554 -18.54 10.73 2.52
C ILE A 554 -19.47 9.74 1.82
N GLN A 555 -20.43 9.20 2.57
CA GLN A 555 -21.48 8.35 2.04
C GLN A 555 -22.49 9.15 1.19
N LEU A 556 -22.60 8.81 -0.09
CA LEU A 556 -23.64 9.30 -0.98
C LEU A 556 -24.82 8.29 -1.01
N PRO A 557 -26.00 8.64 -0.48
CA PRO A 557 -27.16 7.74 -0.47
C PRO A 557 -27.74 7.51 -1.86
N LYS A 558 -28.41 6.35 -2.02
CA LYS A 558 -29.23 6.03 -3.21
C LYS A 558 -30.22 7.15 -3.51
N GLY A 559 -30.28 7.60 -4.76
CA GLY A 559 -31.21 8.65 -5.21
C GLY A 559 -30.94 10.04 -4.60
N GLY A 560 -29.79 10.23 -3.94
CA GLY A 560 -29.33 11.49 -3.39
C GLY A 560 -28.29 12.20 -4.28
N TYR A 561 -27.86 13.37 -3.83
CA TYR A 561 -26.75 14.12 -4.45
C TYR A 561 -25.93 14.87 -3.40
N MET A 562 -24.74 15.29 -3.80
CA MET A 562 -23.90 16.21 -3.04
C MET A 562 -23.23 17.22 -3.96
N ARG A 563 -23.05 18.45 -3.48
CA ARG A 563 -22.23 19.47 -4.12
C ARG A 563 -20.98 19.67 -3.27
N ILE A 564 -19.83 19.42 -3.86
CA ILE A 564 -18.53 19.58 -3.20
C ILE A 564 -17.66 20.59 -3.92
N ARG A 565 -16.82 21.26 -3.15
CA ARG A 565 -15.81 22.19 -3.64
C ARG A 565 -14.46 21.89 -3.03
N PHE A 566 -13.42 22.01 -3.84
CA PHE A 566 -12.06 22.02 -3.35
C PHE A 566 -11.19 22.88 -4.26
N ARG A 567 -10.04 23.29 -3.73
CA ARG A 567 -9.10 24.12 -4.44
C ARG A 567 -7.92 23.28 -4.89
N ALA A 568 -7.55 23.40 -6.15
CA ALA A 568 -6.47 22.65 -6.75
C ALA A 568 -5.08 23.17 -6.31
N GLN A 569 -4.76 22.98 -5.03
CA GLN A 569 -3.54 23.52 -4.38
C GLN A 569 -2.44 22.49 -4.16
N ASN A 570 -2.69 21.23 -4.47
CA ASN A 570 -1.72 20.16 -4.32
C ASN A 570 -1.34 19.62 -5.71
N PRO A 571 -0.23 20.09 -6.31
CA PRO A 571 0.22 19.60 -7.61
C PRO A 571 0.46 18.09 -7.57
N GLY A 572 -0.15 17.35 -8.50
CA GLY A 572 -0.15 15.90 -8.44
C GLY A 572 -1.24 15.27 -9.29
N VAL A 573 -1.31 13.94 -9.18
CA VAL A 573 -2.33 13.10 -9.80
C VAL A 573 -3.11 12.46 -8.67
N TRP A 574 -4.40 12.77 -8.57
CA TRP A 574 -5.22 12.41 -7.41
C TRP A 574 -6.47 11.68 -7.85
N LEU A 575 -6.73 10.52 -7.24
CA LEU A 575 -7.90 9.72 -7.52
C LEU A 575 -9.11 10.24 -6.73
N PHE A 576 -10.26 10.32 -7.38
CA PHE A 576 -11.57 10.45 -6.74
C PHE A 576 -12.40 9.24 -7.11
N HIS A 577 -12.84 8.45 -6.14
CA HIS A 577 -13.44 7.16 -6.43
C HIS A 577 -14.45 6.71 -5.37
N CYS A 578 -15.25 5.70 -5.73
CA CYS A 578 -16.06 4.98 -4.74
C CYS A 578 -15.15 4.10 -3.87
N HIS A 579 -15.27 4.21 -2.56
CA HIS A 579 -14.49 3.44 -1.58
C HIS A 579 -15.09 2.04 -1.31
N THR A 580 -16.16 1.67 -2.02
CA THR A 580 -16.58 0.28 -2.13
C THR A 580 -15.65 -0.42 -3.12
N GLU A 581 -14.78 -1.33 -2.67
CA GLU A 581 -13.70 -1.87 -3.50
C GLU A 581 -14.19 -2.52 -4.81
N PRO A 582 -15.26 -3.34 -4.83
CA PRO A 582 -15.80 -3.85 -6.08
C PRO A 582 -16.21 -2.75 -7.07
N HIS A 583 -16.65 -1.58 -6.58
CA HIS A 583 -17.04 -0.47 -7.44
C HIS A 583 -15.82 0.25 -8.03
N LEU A 584 -14.76 0.43 -7.23
CA LEU A 584 -13.48 0.95 -7.71
C LEU A 584 -12.89 0.04 -8.79
N ASP A 585 -12.81 -1.27 -8.53
CA ASP A 585 -12.22 -2.24 -9.46
C ASP A 585 -13.00 -2.34 -10.78
N ARG A 586 -14.32 -2.13 -10.75
CA ARG A 586 -15.15 -2.08 -11.96
C ARG A 586 -15.07 -0.75 -12.71
N GLY A 587 -14.53 0.31 -12.09
CA GLY A 587 -14.20 1.56 -12.77
C GLY A 587 -14.86 2.84 -12.23
N MET A 588 -15.51 2.83 -11.07
CA MET A 588 -16.10 4.05 -10.50
C MET A 588 -15.05 5.00 -9.92
N ALA A 589 -14.30 5.64 -10.81
CA ALA A 589 -13.25 6.58 -10.46
C ALA A 589 -13.08 7.66 -11.54
N ILE A 590 -12.43 8.76 -11.14
CA ILE A 590 -11.93 9.81 -12.01
C ILE A 590 -10.62 10.34 -11.43
N VAL A 591 -9.71 10.77 -12.30
CA VAL A 591 -8.39 11.28 -11.91
C VAL A 591 -8.32 12.79 -12.09
N PHE A 592 -7.88 13.50 -11.06
CA PHE A 592 -7.55 14.91 -11.13
C PHE A 592 -6.05 15.09 -11.37
N HIS A 593 -5.69 15.69 -12.49
CA HIS A 593 -4.33 16.20 -12.71
C HIS A 593 -4.29 17.68 -12.34
N ILE A 594 -3.51 17.99 -11.31
CA ILE A 594 -3.41 19.34 -10.77
C ILE A 594 -2.01 19.88 -11.07
N ALA A 595 -1.95 20.99 -11.80
CA ALA A 595 -0.73 21.77 -12.01
C ALA A 595 0.51 20.94 -12.41
N GLU A 596 0.35 20.04 -13.39
CA GLU A 596 1.40 19.14 -13.88
C GLU A 596 2.70 19.85 -14.28
N ASP A 597 2.61 21.10 -14.74
CA ASP A 597 3.76 21.94 -15.10
C ASP A 597 4.65 22.29 -13.90
N ARG A 598 4.12 22.16 -12.69
CA ARG A 598 4.82 22.39 -11.42
C ARG A 598 5.35 21.12 -10.78
N LEU A 599 5.08 19.95 -11.37
CA LEU A 599 5.67 18.70 -10.89
C LEU A 599 7.18 18.72 -11.18
N LEU A 600 7.98 18.56 -10.13
CA LEU A 600 9.39 18.22 -10.29
C LEU A 600 9.48 16.88 -11.03
N PRO A 601 10.48 16.67 -11.91
CA PRO A 601 10.64 15.38 -12.56
C PRO A 601 10.76 14.31 -11.49
N VAL A 602 9.81 13.37 -11.55
CA VAL A 602 9.71 12.15 -10.74
C VAL A 602 11.12 11.64 -10.42
N HIS A 603 11.57 11.79 -9.16
CA HIS A 603 12.90 11.38 -8.74
C HIS A 603 13.08 9.88 -9.00
N SER A 604 14.27 9.43 -9.40
CA SER A 604 14.58 8.01 -9.66
C SER A 604 14.29 7.03 -8.50
N GLY A 605 13.86 7.50 -7.33
CA GLY A 605 13.43 6.72 -6.17
C GLY A 605 11.93 6.40 -6.08
N THR A 606 11.11 6.83 -7.03
CA THR A 606 9.63 6.63 -7.09
C THR A 606 9.19 5.43 -7.93
N MET A 607 10.13 4.65 -8.46
CA MET A 607 9.79 3.34 -8.99
C MET A 607 9.59 2.41 -7.79
N ALA A 608 8.60 1.51 -7.84
CA ALA A 608 8.67 0.26 -7.09
C ALA A 608 10.10 -0.25 -7.27
N THR A 609 10.86 -0.19 -6.20
CA THR A 609 12.19 -0.70 -6.20
C THR A 609 11.92 -2.17 -6.04
N SER A 610 11.68 -2.85 -7.15
CA SER A 610 12.12 -4.22 -7.19
C SER A 610 13.45 -4.26 -6.46
N ASN A 611 13.63 -5.25 -5.59
CA ASN A 611 14.99 -5.69 -5.37
C ASN A 611 15.53 -6.25 -6.71
N ASN A 612 15.40 -5.52 -7.83
CA ASN A 612 16.26 -5.58 -8.98
C ASN A 612 17.59 -4.93 -8.58
N HIS A 613 18.17 -5.45 -7.50
CA HIS A 613 19.56 -5.83 -7.42
C HIS A 613 19.88 -6.88 -8.50
N HIS A 614 19.36 -6.69 -9.71
CA HIS A 614 19.67 -7.48 -10.86
C HIS A 614 20.70 -6.76 -11.70
N ILE A 615 21.30 -5.68 -11.20
CA ILE A 615 22.58 -5.20 -11.68
C ILE A 615 23.47 -5.05 -10.47
N LEU A 616 24.39 -5.99 -10.30
CA LEU A 616 25.29 -6.02 -9.16
C LEU A 616 26.71 -5.89 -9.66
N ALA A 617 27.42 -4.92 -9.10
CA ALA A 617 28.86 -4.90 -9.24
C ALA A 617 29.47 -5.75 -8.13
N ILE A 618 30.35 -6.67 -8.53
CA ILE A 618 31.10 -7.51 -7.60
C ILE A 618 32.59 -7.29 -7.78
N ASP A 619 33.30 -7.47 -6.68
CA ASP A 619 34.76 -7.51 -6.69
C ASP A 619 35.25 -8.44 -5.58
N VAL A 620 36.27 -9.25 -5.89
CA VAL A 620 36.88 -10.23 -4.98
C VAL A 620 38.39 -10.05 -4.97
N GLU A 621 38.92 -9.74 -3.78
CA GLU A 621 40.35 -9.74 -3.54
C GLU A 621 40.83 -11.14 -3.16
N CYS A 622 42.07 -11.47 -3.56
CA CYS A 622 42.67 -12.78 -3.33
C CYS A 622 44.07 -12.69 -2.71
N VAL A 623 44.37 -13.62 -1.81
CA VAL A 623 45.73 -13.91 -1.31
C VAL A 623 46.38 -15.04 -2.11
N ALA A 624 47.70 -15.16 -2.03
CA ALA A 624 48.44 -16.24 -2.68
C ALA A 624 48.54 -17.47 -1.78
N THR A 625 48.19 -18.64 -2.32
CA THR A 625 48.32 -19.94 -1.62
C THR A 625 49.47 -20.78 -2.17
N GLY A 626 50.16 -20.26 -3.18
CA GLY A 626 51.33 -20.84 -3.84
C GLY A 626 52.07 -19.78 -4.64
N TYR A 627 53.04 -20.22 -5.45
CA TYR A 627 53.97 -19.32 -6.15
C TYR A 627 53.58 -19.04 -7.61
N THR A 628 52.59 -19.74 -8.16
CA THR A 628 52.09 -19.47 -9.51
C THR A 628 51.07 -18.34 -9.50
N HIS A 629 50.66 -17.84 -10.67
CA HIS A 629 49.60 -16.82 -10.75
C HIS A 629 48.19 -17.39 -10.60
N GLU A 630 48.03 -18.72 -10.59
CA GLU A 630 46.75 -19.42 -10.39
C GLU A 630 46.51 -19.79 -8.93
N ASP A 631 47.57 -19.88 -8.10
CA ASP A 631 47.46 -20.27 -6.69
C ASP A 631 46.88 -19.12 -5.85
N ARG A 632 45.55 -18.99 -5.87
CA ARG A 632 44.80 -17.88 -5.26
C ARG A 632 43.62 -18.38 -4.45
N SER A 633 43.40 -17.77 -3.29
CA SER A 633 42.19 -17.95 -2.48
C SER A 633 41.53 -16.60 -2.18
N PRO A 634 40.20 -16.50 -2.27
CA PRO A 634 39.49 -15.27 -1.95
C PRO A 634 39.71 -14.88 -0.48
N CYS A 635 39.89 -13.59 -0.22
CA CYS A 635 40.13 -13.02 1.11
C CYS A 635 39.23 -11.83 1.44
N SER A 636 38.62 -11.18 0.46
CA SER A 636 37.62 -10.13 0.66
C SER A 636 36.66 -10.09 -0.52
N VAL A 637 35.42 -9.70 -0.27
CA VAL A 637 34.38 -9.53 -1.29
C VAL A 637 33.54 -8.31 -1.01
N ALA A 638 33.08 -7.64 -2.06
CA ALA A 638 32.05 -6.62 -1.97
C ALA A 638 30.99 -6.81 -3.06
N ILE A 639 29.76 -6.42 -2.72
CA ILE A 639 28.63 -6.34 -3.65
C ILE A 639 28.07 -4.92 -3.56
N VAL A 640 27.90 -4.30 -4.72
CA VAL A 640 27.37 -2.94 -4.87
C VAL A 640 26.15 -2.97 -5.79
N ASN A 641 25.04 -2.36 -5.34
CA ASN A 641 23.83 -2.25 -6.16
C ASN A 641 23.93 -1.10 -7.18
N ASP A 642 22.93 -1.00 -8.05
CA ASP A 642 22.79 0.02 -9.09
C ASP A 642 22.57 1.45 -8.56
N ARG A 643 22.52 1.64 -7.24
CA ARG A 643 22.57 2.95 -6.56
C ARG A 643 23.97 3.31 -6.07
N CYS A 644 24.98 2.49 -6.37
CA CYS A 644 26.34 2.63 -5.85
C CYS A 644 26.43 2.48 -4.32
N GLU A 645 25.50 1.76 -3.70
CA GLU A 645 25.50 1.43 -2.27
C GLU A 645 26.15 0.07 -2.06
N ILE A 646 26.99 -0.04 -1.03
CA ILE A 646 27.59 -1.32 -0.63
C ILE A 646 26.52 -2.09 0.15
N ILE A 647 25.99 -3.14 -0.46
CA ILE A 647 24.91 -3.95 0.13
C ILE A 647 25.45 -5.15 0.89
N TYR A 648 26.68 -5.55 0.58
CA TYR A 648 27.40 -6.58 1.29
C TYR A 648 28.91 -6.37 1.14
N SER A 649 29.64 -6.57 2.22
CA SER A 649 31.10 -6.67 2.21
C SER A 649 31.56 -7.58 3.33
N SER A 650 32.48 -8.48 3.05
CA SER A 650 33.03 -9.38 4.07
C SER A 650 34.48 -9.72 3.77
N LEU A 651 35.27 -9.89 4.83
CA LEU A 651 36.50 -10.66 4.75
C LEU A 651 36.16 -12.15 4.63
N ILE A 652 37.08 -12.92 4.06
CA ILE A 652 36.95 -14.36 3.83
C ILE A 652 38.21 -15.03 4.37
N LYS A 653 38.03 -16.08 5.17
CA LYS A 653 39.15 -16.90 5.62
C LYS A 653 39.61 -17.83 4.50
N PRO A 654 40.88 -17.74 4.05
CA PRO A 654 41.42 -18.62 3.02
C PRO A 654 41.36 -20.10 3.44
N ILE A 655 41.00 -20.96 2.50
CA ILE A 655 40.87 -22.41 2.74
C ILE A 655 42.26 -23.06 2.84
N GLU A 656 43.18 -22.63 1.97
CA GLU A 656 44.54 -23.14 1.90
C GLU A 656 45.51 -22.26 2.70
N LYS A 657 46.68 -22.82 3.00
CA LYS A 657 47.74 -22.09 3.69
C LYS A 657 48.21 -20.92 2.81
N VAL A 658 48.11 -19.70 3.36
CA VAL A 658 48.57 -18.48 2.69
C VAL A 658 50.10 -18.44 2.64
N VAL A 659 50.66 -18.24 1.45
CA VAL A 659 52.10 -18.07 1.18
C VAL A 659 52.47 -16.58 1.13
N SER A 660 51.59 -15.73 0.63
CA SER A 660 51.73 -14.27 0.66
C SER A 660 50.36 -13.60 0.76
N ASP A 661 50.26 -12.56 1.60
CA ASP A 661 49.04 -11.74 1.73
C ASP A 661 48.83 -10.79 0.54
N LEU A 662 49.83 -10.70 -0.35
CA LEU A 662 49.85 -9.77 -1.48
C LEU A 662 49.50 -8.34 -1.03
N TYR A 663 50.02 -7.90 0.13
CA TYR A 663 49.63 -6.63 0.77
C TYR A 663 49.58 -5.40 -0.16
N PRO A 664 50.50 -5.18 -1.12
CA PRO A 664 50.40 -4.05 -2.05
C PRO A 664 49.16 -4.07 -2.95
N PHE A 665 48.51 -5.24 -3.08
CA PHE A 665 47.33 -5.47 -3.89
C PHE A 665 46.08 -5.55 -3.02
N THR A 666 46.10 -6.30 -1.91
CA THR A 666 44.91 -6.52 -1.09
C THR A 666 44.71 -5.46 -0.01
N GLY A 667 45.80 -4.80 0.41
CA GLY A 667 45.81 -3.94 1.61
C GLY A 667 45.57 -4.67 2.94
N LEU A 668 45.49 -6.01 2.91
CA LEU A 668 45.16 -6.87 4.05
C LEU A 668 46.40 -7.64 4.52
N ARG A 669 46.51 -7.86 5.83
CA ARG A 669 47.52 -8.75 6.43
C ARG A 669 46.92 -10.10 6.77
N ILE A 670 47.74 -11.16 6.80
CA ILE A 670 47.30 -12.51 7.19
C ILE A 670 46.54 -12.51 8.52
N LYS A 671 47.01 -11.75 9.51
CA LYS A 671 46.37 -11.61 10.83
C LYS A 671 44.94 -11.05 10.76
N ASP A 672 44.63 -10.23 9.75
CA ASP A 672 43.31 -9.62 9.57
C ASP A 672 42.29 -10.68 9.08
N LEU A 673 42.76 -11.80 8.54
CA LEU A 673 41.96 -12.90 8.00
C LEU A 673 41.75 -14.06 8.99
N GLU A 674 42.47 -14.11 10.12
CA GLU A 674 42.40 -15.23 11.07
C GLU A 674 41.00 -15.41 11.69
N GLN A 675 40.30 -14.30 11.91
CA GLN A 675 38.95 -14.23 12.48
C GLN A 675 37.85 -14.09 11.42
N ALA A 676 38.19 -14.10 10.13
CA ALA A 676 37.20 -14.00 9.07
C ALA A 676 36.32 -15.26 8.98
N PRO A 677 35.07 -15.15 8.52
CA PRO A 677 34.20 -16.30 8.27
C PRO A 677 34.75 -17.19 7.15
N PRO A 678 34.50 -18.51 7.18
CA PRO A 678 34.86 -19.41 6.10
C PRO A 678 34.05 -19.10 4.82
N LEU A 679 34.62 -19.42 3.66
CA LEU A 679 34.01 -19.11 2.35
C LEU A 679 32.56 -19.60 2.24
N ASP A 680 32.24 -20.81 2.71
CA ASP A 680 30.88 -21.36 2.61
C ASP A 680 29.82 -20.53 3.35
N GLU A 681 30.16 -19.95 4.51
CA GLU A 681 29.24 -19.06 5.25
C GLU A 681 29.02 -17.74 4.48
N VAL A 682 30.10 -17.22 3.89
CA VAL A 682 30.04 -16.01 3.07
C VAL A 682 29.21 -16.27 1.81
N LEU A 683 29.39 -17.41 1.14
CA LEU A 683 28.63 -17.81 -0.04
C LEU A 683 27.13 -17.93 0.23
N GLN A 684 26.74 -18.52 1.37
CA GLN A 684 25.32 -18.60 1.75
C GLN A 684 24.66 -17.22 1.86
N LYS A 685 25.38 -16.22 2.38
CA LYS A 685 24.89 -14.83 2.43
C LYS A 685 24.90 -14.20 1.03
N ILE A 686 25.97 -14.40 0.26
CA ILE A 686 26.11 -13.88 -1.10
C ILE A 686 24.94 -14.33 -1.98
N TYR A 687 24.60 -15.62 -2.00
CA TYR A 687 23.53 -16.15 -2.86
C TYR A 687 22.16 -15.49 -2.61
N SER A 688 21.90 -14.98 -1.41
CA SER A 688 20.64 -14.27 -1.12
C SER A 688 20.49 -12.94 -1.87
N PHE A 689 21.58 -12.38 -2.43
CA PHE A 689 21.55 -11.17 -3.23
C PHE A 689 21.37 -11.44 -4.73
N PHE A 690 21.48 -12.70 -5.17
CA PHE A 690 21.49 -13.09 -6.59
C PHE A 690 20.21 -13.83 -6.97
N CYS A 691 19.78 -13.68 -8.23
CA CYS A 691 18.69 -14.47 -8.80
C CYS A 691 18.93 -14.73 -10.30
N PRO A 692 18.17 -15.62 -10.96
CA PRO A 692 18.33 -15.93 -12.39
C PRO A 692 18.27 -14.72 -13.33
N MET A 693 17.70 -13.59 -12.90
CA MET A 693 17.62 -12.35 -13.68
C MET A 693 18.82 -11.40 -13.47
N THR A 694 19.69 -11.63 -12.49
CA THR A 694 20.80 -10.71 -12.16
C THR A 694 21.82 -10.56 -13.29
N ILE A 695 22.26 -9.35 -13.56
CA ILE A 695 23.34 -8.97 -14.46
C ILE A 695 24.53 -8.57 -13.59
N ILE A 696 25.67 -9.19 -13.83
CA ILE A 696 26.90 -8.89 -13.08
C ILE A 696 27.69 -7.83 -13.83
N VAL A 697 28.15 -6.79 -13.13
CA VAL A 697 29.00 -5.73 -13.66
C VAL A 697 30.37 -5.83 -13.00
N GLY A 698 31.44 -5.69 -13.77
CA GLY A 698 32.79 -5.59 -13.20
C GLY A 698 33.84 -5.37 -14.28
N GLN A 699 35.09 -5.18 -13.84
CA GLN A 699 36.22 -5.22 -14.75
C GLN A 699 36.82 -6.63 -14.76
N SER A 700 36.69 -7.34 -15.89
CA SER A 700 37.13 -8.75 -16.00
C SER A 700 36.57 -9.68 -14.91
N PRO A 701 35.24 -9.65 -14.62
CA PRO A 701 34.62 -10.28 -13.44
C PRO A 701 34.61 -11.82 -13.47
N LYS A 702 35.24 -12.44 -14.47
CA LYS A 702 35.19 -13.89 -14.71
C LYS A 702 35.75 -14.68 -13.54
N ASN A 703 36.84 -14.20 -12.95
CA ASN A 703 37.45 -14.90 -11.81
C ASN A 703 36.64 -14.66 -10.53
N ASP A 704 36.08 -13.45 -10.33
CA ASP A 704 35.17 -13.13 -9.22
C ASP A 704 33.98 -14.08 -9.20
N ILE A 705 33.33 -14.26 -10.35
CA ILE A 705 32.23 -15.23 -10.53
C ILE A 705 32.67 -16.65 -10.17
N LYS A 706 33.88 -17.06 -10.59
CA LYS A 706 34.44 -18.39 -10.31
C LYS A 706 34.71 -18.59 -8.82
N TRP A 707 35.34 -17.62 -8.16
CA TRP A 707 35.64 -17.70 -6.73
C TRP A 707 34.38 -17.68 -5.86
N LEU A 708 33.35 -16.94 -6.29
CA LEU A 708 32.05 -16.90 -5.64
C LEU A 708 31.11 -18.04 -6.06
N GLN A 709 31.56 -18.98 -6.88
CA GLN A 709 30.79 -20.14 -7.32
C GLN A 709 29.41 -19.78 -7.93
N LEU A 710 29.31 -18.60 -8.54
CA LEU A 710 28.06 -18.12 -9.15
C LEU A 710 27.80 -18.88 -10.45
N GLN A 711 26.54 -19.21 -10.73
CA GLN A 711 26.13 -20.06 -11.84
C GLN A 711 25.14 -19.31 -12.75
N LYS A 712 25.42 -19.27 -14.06
CA LYS A 712 24.53 -18.64 -15.04
C LYS A 712 23.20 -19.40 -15.11
N GLY A 713 22.09 -18.69 -15.15
CA GLY A 713 20.72 -19.24 -15.14
C GLY A 713 20.18 -19.58 -13.75
N THR A 714 21.04 -19.63 -12.73
CA THR A 714 20.63 -19.85 -11.33
C THR A 714 20.85 -18.59 -10.50
N HIS A 715 22.04 -18.00 -10.58
CA HIS A 715 22.44 -16.83 -9.82
C HIS A 715 22.49 -15.55 -10.67
N TYR A 716 22.61 -15.66 -12.00
CA TYR A 716 22.65 -14.48 -12.89
C TYR A 716 22.26 -14.84 -14.32
N SER A 717 21.68 -13.88 -15.05
CA SER A 717 21.30 -13.95 -16.46
C SER A 717 22.44 -13.57 -17.40
N ASP A 718 23.22 -12.54 -17.05
CA ASP A 718 24.25 -12.00 -17.94
C ASP A 718 25.42 -11.31 -17.21
N VAL A 719 26.48 -10.99 -17.95
CA VAL A 719 27.68 -10.34 -17.42
C VAL A 719 28.11 -9.20 -18.33
N ILE A 720 28.33 -8.03 -17.74
CA ILE A 720 28.86 -6.84 -18.38
C ILE A 720 30.29 -6.64 -17.92
N ASP A 721 31.23 -6.92 -18.81
CA ASP A 721 32.65 -6.69 -18.60
C ASP A 721 33.06 -5.30 -19.11
N LEU A 722 33.42 -4.41 -18.18
CA LEU A 722 33.84 -3.04 -18.51
C LEU A 722 35.14 -3.00 -19.33
N SER A 723 35.99 -4.03 -19.22
CA SER A 723 37.20 -4.12 -20.04
C SER A 723 36.88 -4.23 -21.53
N ASP A 724 35.72 -4.82 -21.88
CA ASP A 724 35.23 -4.86 -23.26
C ASP A 724 34.67 -3.52 -23.71
N TRP A 725 34.09 -2.73 -22.81
CA TRP A 725 33.58 -1.40 -23.12
C TRP A 725 34.69 -0.42 -23.44
N PHE A 726 35.80 -0.49 -22.71
CA PHE A 726 36.86 0.52 -22.78
C PHE A 726 38.15 0.05 -23.47
N LYS A 727 38.23 -1.19 -23.97
CA LYS A 727 39.33 -1.60 -24.86
C LYS A 727 39.32 -0.77 -26.15
N ALA A 728 40.51 -0.35 -26.60
CA ALA A 728 40.64 0.49 -27.78
C ALA A 728 41.95 0.24 -28.52
N TYR A 729 41.93 0.34 -29.85
CA TYR A 729 43.13 0.22 -30.66
C TYR A 729 44.03 1.44 -30.45
N ASN A 730 45.28 1.20 -30.03
CA ASN A 730 46.26 2.25 -29.86
C ASN A 730 47.23 2.30 -31.07
N PRO A 731 47.12 3.29 -31.96
CA PRO A 731 47.94 3.38 -33.17
C PRO A 731 49.43 3.55 -32.86
N ARG A 732 49.80 4.00 -31.65
CA ARG A 732 51.21 4.12 -31.23
C ARG A 732 51.87 2.76 -31.01
N PHE A 733 51.11 1.75 -30.61
CA PHE A 733 51.63 0.43 -30.26
C PHE A 733 51.20 -0.66 -31.27
N GLY A 734 50.28 -0.33 -32.18
CA GLY A 734 49.80 -1.28 -33.19
C GLY A 734 48.95 -2.41 -32.61
N SER A 735 48.35 -2.22 -31.44
CA SER A 735 47.63 -3.26 -30.69
C SER A 735 46.39 -2.69 -29.99
N ILE A 736 45.45 -3.57 -29.63
CA ILE A 736 44.36 -3.23 -28.70
C ILE A 736 44.95 -3.07 -27.31
N ASN A 737 44.69 -1.92 -26.69
CA ASN A 737 45.05 -1.64 -25.31
C ASN A 737 43.83 -1.84 -24.41
N PHE A 738 44.07 -2.50 -23.28
CA PHE A 738 43.14 -2.59 -22.16
C PHE A 738 43.56 -1.59 -21.08
N SER A 739 42.58 -0.95 -20.45
CA SER A 739 42.81 -0.03 -19.34
C SER A 739 42.51 -0.75 -18.02
N SER A 740 43.30 -0.52 -16.98
CA SER A 740 42.98 -1.00 -15.63
C SER A 740 41.87 -0.15 -15.00
N LEU A 741 41.11 -0.71 -14.06
CA LEU A 741 40.00 -0.02 -13.41
C LEU A 741 40.47 1.26 -12.72
N ALA A 742 41.64 1.23 -12.09
CA ALA A 742 42.27 2.43 -11.51
C ALA A 742 42.56 3.53 -12.54
N HIS A 743 42.89 3.17 -13.79
CA HIS A 743 43.10 4.15 -14.86
C HIS A 743 41.77 4.69 -15.38
N GLU A 744 40.77 3.82 -15.51
CA GLU A 744 39.41 4.18 -15.92
C GLU A 744 38.74 5.10 -14.90
N ALA A 745 38.76 4.73 -13.61
CA ALA A 745 38.20 5.53 -12.53
C ALA A 745 38.89 6.89 -12.39
N LEU A 746 40.23 6.94 -12.46
CA LEU A 746 40.96 8.21 -12.36
C LEU A 746 40.68 9.13 -13.55
N THR A 747 40.64 8.57 -14.76
CA THR A 747 40.51 9.36 -15.99
C THR A 747 39.06 9.78 -16.24
N LEU A 748 38.10 8.90 -15.98
CA LEU A 748 36.69 9.08 -16.36
C LEU A 748 35.78 9.51 -15.20
N LEU A 749 36.13 9.16 -13.96
CA LEU A 749 35.36 9.53 -12.76
C LEU A 749 36.09 10.52 -11.86
N HIS A 750 37.38 10.79 -12.10
CA HIS A 750 38.25 11.56 -11.21
C HIS A 750 38.38 10.95 -9.80
N VAL A 751 38.27 9.62 -9.71
CA VAL A 751 38.42 8.87 -8.46
C VAL A 751 39.76 8.15 -8.47
N ASN A 752 40.60 8.41 -7.46
CA ASN A 752 41.90 7.75 -7.32
C ASN A 752 41.79 6.50 -6.43
N LEU A 753 41.62 5.33 -7.07
CA LEU A 753 41.56 4.03 -6.37
C LEU A 753 42.90 3.63 -5.73
N ASN A 754 44.02 4.18 -6.19
CA ASN A 754 45.34 3.90 -5.63
C ASN A 754 45.71 4.79 -4.42
N ALA A 755 44.76 5.55 -3.88
CA ALA A 755 45.01 6.41 -2.73
C ALA A 755 45.09 5.63 -1.40
N SER A 756 44.53 4.42 -1.34
CA SER A 756 44.67 3.47 -0.24
C SER A 756 45.90 2.57 -0.42
N ASN A 757 46.44 2.03 0.69
CA ASN A 757 47.50 1.02 0.66
C ASN A 757 46.90 -0.32 0.18
N GLY A 758 46.64 -0.46 -1.13
CA GLY A 758 46.02 -1.64 -1.74
C GLY A 758 44.61 -1.39 -2.29
N HIS A 759 44.13 -2.33 -3.09
CA HIS A 759 42.77 -2.40 -3.61
C HIS A 759 41.80 -2.78 -2.49
N LEU A 760 40.62 -2.18 -2.56
CA LEU A 760 39.52 -2.46 -1.65
C LEU A 760 38.34 -2.88 -2.51
N ALA A 761 37.89 -4.12 -2.32
CA ALA A 761 36.76 -4.66 -3.07
C ALA A 761 35.54 -3.72 -3.10
N THR A 762 35.29 -3.01 -2.01
CA THR A 762 34.20 -2.03 -1.91
C THR A 762 34.39 -0.82 -2.83
N GLN A 763 35.62 -0.34 -3.01
CA GLN A 763 35.92 0.78 -3.91
C GLN A 763 35.89 0.33 -5.36
N ASP A 764 36.41 -0.85 -5.66
CA ASP A 764 36.53 -1.37 -7.02
C ASP A 764 35.16 -1.79 -7.57
N ALA A 765 34.33 -2.49 -6.78
CA ALA A 765 32.94 -2.77 -7.13
C ALA A 765 32.13 -1.47 -7.33
N LYS A 766 32.35 -0.45 -6.48
CA LYS A 766 31.65 0.83 -6.59
C LYS A 766 32.06 1.63 -7.82
N ALA A 767 33.36 1.70 -8.12
CA ALA A 767 33.86 2.34 -9.33
C ALA A 767 33.35 1.65 -10.59
N SER A 768 33.32 0.31 -10.59
CA SER A 768 32.73 -0.48 -11.67
C SER A 768 31.25 -0.10 -11.90
N MET A 769 30.45 -0.01 -10.83
CA MET A 769 29.05 0.39 -10.97
C MET A 769 28.91 1.82 -11.49
N GLN A 770 29.73 2.76 -11.00
CA GLN A 770 29.71 4.15 -11.45
C GLN A 770 30.05 4.29 -12.94
N LEU A 771 31.04 3.55 -13.43
CA LEU A 771 31.37 3.50 -14.85
C LEU A 771 30.22 2.90 -15.67
N TYR A 772 29.62 1.80 -15.21
CA TYR A 772 28.48 1.19 -15.87
C TYR A 772 27.31 2.18 -16.01
N LEU A 773 26.87 2.78 -14.91
CA LEU A 773 25.74 3.71 -14.90
C LEU A 773 25.98 4.94 -15.77
N LYS A 774 27.22 5.44 -15.78
CA LYS A 774 27.60 6.62 -16.58
C LYS A 774 27.55 6.37 -18.08
N TYR A 775 27.83 5.14 -18.52
CA TYR A 775 28.05 4.86 -19.94
C TYR A 775 27.05 3.87 -20.55
N LYS A 776 26.21 3.17 -19.78
CA LYS A 776 25.35 2.07 -20.28
C LYS A 776 24.53 2.37 -21.53
N ASP A 777 23.97 3.59 -21.63
CA ASP A 777 23.00 3.96 -22.68
C ASP A 777 23.61 4.86 -23.78
N ASP A 778 24.93 5.14 -23.76
CA ASP A 778 25.56 6.10 -24.68
C ASP A 778 26.87 5.58 -25.32
N GLU A 779 26.74 5.02 -26.52
CA GLU A 779 27.89 4.54 -27.31
C GLU A 779 28.82 5.67 -27.78
N LYS A 780 28.31 6.88 -28.00
CA LYS A 780 29.18 8.02 -28.39
C LYS A 780 30.05 8.44 -27.21
N ALA A 781 29.48 8.45 -26.00
CA ALA A 781 30.23 8.71 -24.78
C ALA A 781 31.28 7.63 -24.51
N LYS A 782 30.97 6.34 -24.73
CA LYS A 782 31.96 5.25 -24.63
C LYS A 782 33.12 5.46 -25.61
N GLU A 783 32.86 5.83 -26.85
CA GLU A 783 33.93 6.10 -27.82
C GLU A 783 34.80 7.30 -27.42
N ALA A 784 34.19 8.39 -26.94
CA ALA A 784 34.95 9.52 -26.42
C ALA A 784 35.82 9.13 -25.21
N ALA A 785 35.29 8.29 -24.31
CA ALA A 785 36.03 7.77 -23.17
C ALA A 785 37.25 6.93 -23.60
N ARG A 786 37.10 6.04 -24.59
CA ARG A 786 38.21 5.27 -25.18
C ARG A 786 39.34 6.18 -25.68
N GLN A 787 39.00 7.24 -26.41
CA GLN A 787 39.99 8.20 -26.91
C GLN A 787 40.69 8.96 -25.78
N LEU A 788 39.97 9.31 -24.72
CA LEU A 788 40.54 9.97 -23.55
C LEU A 788 41.50 9.05 -22.78
N LEU A 789 41.14 7.78 -22.62
CA LEU A 789 41.98 6.76 -21.97
C LEU A 789 43.29 6.51 -22.72
N ILE A 790 43.29 6.57 -24.06
CA ILE A 790 44.52 6.44 -24.89
C ILE A 790 45.44 7.65 -24.70
N ARG A 791 44.88 8.86 -24.57
CA ARG A 791 45.66 10.11 -24.46
C ARG A 791 46.22 10.33 -23.07
N THR A 792 45.57 9.77 -22.06
CA THR A 792 45.98 9.89 -20.65
C THR A 792 46.96 8.79 -20.30
N ARG A 793 48.12 9.14 -19.76
CA ARG A 793 49.11 8.12 -19.34
C ARG A 793 48.59 7.37 -18.11
N PRO A 794 48.53 6.03 -18.14
CA PRO A 794 48.21 5.27 -16.93
C PRO A 794 49.33 5.40 -15.90
N GLY A 795 48.95 5.32 -14.62
CA GLY A 795 49.90 5.11 -13.53
C GLY A 795 50.63 3.77 -13.67
N VAL A 796 51.73 3.60 -12.93
CA VAL A 796 52.43 2.31 -12.88
C VAL A 796 51.54 1.34 -12.09
N SER A 797 51.13 0.23 -12.71
CA SER A 797 50.35 -0.80 -12.00
C SER A 797 51.19 -1.44 -10.88
N PRO A 798 50.57 -1.87 -9.76
CA PRO A 798 51.30 -2.50 -8.66
C PRO A 798 52.12 -3.74 -9.10
N SER A 799 51.61 -4.55 -10.04
CA SER A 799 52.36 -5.70 -10.61
C SER A 799 53.62 -5.24 -11.34
N LYS A 800 53.56 -4.15 -12.10
CA LYS A 800 54.71 -3.61 -12.81
C LYS A 800 55.71 -2.95 -11.86
N ALA A 801 55.24 -2.32 -10.79
CA ALA A 801 56.10 -1.79 -9.72
C ALA A 801 56.88 -2.90 -9.02
N CYS A 802 56.29 -4.08 -8.87
CA CYS A 802 56.95 -5.27 -8.32
C CYS A 802 57.68 -6.13 -9.37
N ASN A 803 57.89 -5.64 -10.60
CA ASN A 803 58.50 -6.41 -11.68
C ASN A 803 57.84 -7.80 -11.91
N TYR A 804 56.52 -7.88 -11.74
CA TYR A 804 55.67 -9.06 -11.90
C TYR A 804 56.00 -10.25 -10.97
N ASN A 805 56.73 -10.00 -9.87
CA ASN A 805 56.97 -10.98 -8.82
C ASN A 805 56.92 -10.29 -7.44
N TYR A 806 56.18 -10.87 -6.49
CA TYR A 806 56.12 -10.35 -5.13
C TYR A 806 56.23 -11.51 -4.15
N GLU A 807 57.24 -11.48 -3.26
CA GLU A 807 57.51 -12.57 -2.30
C GLU A 807 57.63 -13.95 -2.97
N GLY A 808 58.22 -14.00 -4.18
CA GLY A 808 58.34 -15.23 -4.96
C GLY A 808 57.07 -15.62 -5.73
N VAL A 809 55.92 -14.98 -5.47
CA VAL A 809 54.66 -15.22 -6.15
C VAL A 809 54.64 -14.55 -7.52
N CYS A 810 54.30 -15.32 -8.55
CA CYS A 810 54.12 -14.84 -9.91
C CYS A 810 52.87 -13.94 -10.01
N LEU A 811 53.04 -12.74 -10.56
CA LEU A 811 51.96 -11.76 -10.82
C LEU A 811 51.69 -11.55 -12.32
N ALA A 812 52.27 -12.41 -13.17
CA ALA A 812 52.30 -12.23 -14.61
C ALA A 812 51.20 -13.01 -15.36
N GLY A 813 50.01 -13.16 -14.78
CA GLY A 813 48.92 -13.99 -15.35
C GLY A 813 48.55 -13.64 -16.80
N TYR A 814 48.67 -12.36 -17.17
CA TYR A 814 48.38 -11.87 -18.53
C TYR A 814 49.62 -11.44 -19.33
N PHE A 815 50.83 -11.69 -18.79
CA PHE A 815 52.10 -11.32 -19.43
C PHE A 815 53.02 -12.54 -19.55
N PRO A 816 52.81 -13.42 -20.56
CA PRO A 816 53.55 -14.67 -20.69
C PRO A 816 55.07 -14.50 -20.67
N LYS A 817 55.58 -13.39 -21.23
CA LYS A 817 57.02 -13.07 -21.26
C LYS A 817 57.62 -12.80 -19.87
N MET A 818 56.80 -12.41 -18.91
CA MET A 818 57.20 -12.13 -17.52
C MET A 818 56.76 -13.24 -16.56
N CYS A 819 56.17 -14.33 -17.08
CA CYS A 819 55.73 -15.46 -16.27
C CYS A 819 56.94 -16.19 -15.64
N THR A 820 56.79 -16.51 -14.35
CA THR A 820 57.80 -17.21 -13.56
C THR A 820 57.33 -18.57 -13.05
N CYS A 821 56.11 -19.01 -13.40
CA CYS A 821 55.51 -20.26 -12.89
C CYS A 821 56.32 -21.53 -13.21
N ASP A 822 57.02 -21.56 -14.35
CA ASP A 822 57.83 -22.71 -14.78
C ASP A 822 59.31 -22.58 -14.38
N ARG A 823 59.68 -21.57 -13.58
CA ARG A 823 61.06 -21.41 -13.10
C ARG A 823 61.22 -22.14 -11.77
N PRO A 824 62.26 -22.97 -11.58
CA PRO A 824 62.49 -23.63 -10.30
C PRO A 824 62.60 -22.57 -9.19
N SER A 825 61.79 -22.73 -8.16
CA SER A 825 61.86 -21.90 -6.96
C SER A 825 63.19 -22.18 -6.27
N TYR A 826 64.13 -21.25 -6.36
CA TYR A 826 65.30 -21.27 -5.47
C TYR A 826 64.81 -20.90 -4.08
N SER A 827 64.84 -21.86 -3.16
CA SER A 827 64.74 -21.59 -1.73
C SER A 827 65.96 -20.76 -1.33
N ASN A 828 65.74 -19.51 -0.93
CA ASN A 828 66.72 -18.81 -0.12
C ASN A 828 66.51 -19.29 1.31
N ASP A 829 67.48 -20.05 1.82
CA ASP A 829 67.71 -20.22 3.27
C ASP A 829 67.92 -18.85 3.95
#